data_AF-A0A081CIK2-F1
#
_entry.id   AF-A0A081CIK2-F1
#
_cell.length_a   1.000
_cell.length_b   1.000
_cell.length_c   1.000
_cell.angle_alpha   90.00
_cell.angle_beta   90.00
_cell.angle_gamma   90.00
#
_symmetry.space_group_name_H-M   'P 1'
#
loop_
_entity.id
_entity.type
_entity.pdbx_description
1 polymer ?
#
loop_
_entity_poly.entity_id
_entity_poly.type
_entity_poly.pdbx_seq_one_letter_code
_entity_poly.pdbx_strand_id
1 'polypeptide(L)'
;MTNQRADTDEPSYPVKLFVYDLSRGMARSTSLPLTGRQIDGIWHTSIVAWDREYFFGQGISVVYPGTSHHGAPLETFDLGTTSIDRETFDGALLPDLRQRFRAQDYNLLSWNCNNFTQEVAQILTGADIPAHIRSLPQDFLSTPFGQMLQPQIDAMFRHPSADISAPATATPSSSAANNLLDQVASRAYAGNTTVESRASKSASPNAPIRHITTQAELAEIRSLFPCVAVLFTSQSCPPCRIVEPVFEDLAHHYHVQDTQPGNHKRIAFVQVESNAATLNLFSQAGVSAAPTIQLLALGKQVNQIKGADPPGLKSAVGSLLLEVYPPHLHARLSPPIKSLGSLPQQPHTYVAKPRLDSLLQKVDATIAQHPCKTFADKADLQAARKVIAAAWIPWLDTVSGTKASPAPPSSLVQDTSLVVRRLSVLPIDTLFPILDLFRLSVLNESFVRTAFAAPLAADRNEVNGITRLLSLVSEVAYKGEWNASQRPLLLTSARLLSNLSASTTFVEVIESHETIRSLTLELTTSLLLCPDAGVRSAAATCAFNLALHQHAERSDWVNRDPAAAPMLGSRLGETWESELASALLQAIANESESEETLHRLLAALTLHIHLSQFWSESVGPMLQVLDAQDLLEAKRDSGFVSSSAKKQDLAGLLDDLTRLVSCNTD
;
A
#
# COMPACT_ATOMS: atom_id res chain seq x y z
N MET A 1 -15.48 -23.50 -44.38
CA MET A 1 -14.12 -23.01 -44.12
C MET A 1 -14.16 -21.50 -44.03
N THR A 2 -14.28 -20.97 -42.82
CA THR A 2 -13.93 -19.60 -42.45
C THR A 2 -13.73 -19.64 -40.94
N ASN A 3 -12.48 -19.68 -40.54
CA ASN A 3 -12.02 -19.87 -39.17
C ASN A 3 -12.06 -18.50 -38.48
N GLN A 4 -12.97 -18.29 -37.53
CA GLN A 4 -12.87 -17.18 -36.57
C GLN A 4 -11.79 -17.57 -35.55
N ARG A 5 -10.65 -16.87 -35.57
CA ARG A 5 -9.67 -16.91 -34.49
C ARG A 5 -10.25 -16.16 -33.30
N ALA A 6 -10.23 -16.82 -32.14
CA ALA A 6 -10.43 -16.18 -30.85
C ALA A 6 -9.23 -15.25 -30.59
N ASP A 7 -9.49 -13.98 -30.30
CA ASP A 7 -8.50 -13.08 -29.68
C ASP A 7 -8.26 -13.59 -28.25
N THR A 8 -7.04 -14.07 -28.01
CA THR A 8 -6.49 -14.26 -26.68
C THR A 8 -5.99 -12.90 -26.21
N ASP A 9 -6.69 -12.27 -25.25
CA ASP A 9 -6.21 -11.07 -24.57
C ASP A 9 -4.91 -11.42 -23.83
N GLU A 10 -3.75 -11.07 -24.42
CA GLU A 10 -2.49 -11.08 -23.70
C GLU A 10 -2.51 -9.98 -22.61
N PRO A 11 -2.06 -10.27 -21.39
CA PRO A 11 -2.02 -9.27 -20.32
C PRO A 11 -1.10 -8.10 -20.74
N SER A 12 -1.64 -6.88 -20.66
CA SER A 12 -0.98 -5.66 -21.12
C SER A 12 -0.92 -4.65 -19.98
N TYR A 13 0.28 -4.16 -19.65
CA TYR A 13 0.56 -3.31 -18.50
C TYR A 13 0.86 -1.87 -18.95
N PRO A 14 0.25 -0.84 -18.33
CA PRO A 14 0.51 0.55 -18.70
C PRO A 14 1.93 0.98 -18.29
N VAL A 15 2.58 1.73 -19.17
CA VAL A 15 3.92 2.27 -18.97
C VAL A 15 3.87 3.78 -19.09
N LYS A 16 4.36 4.48 -18.07
CA LYS A 16 4.40 5.95 -18.01
C LYS A 16 5.82 6.46 -17.83
N LEU A 17 6.08 7.67 -18.30
CA LEU A 17 7.29 8.43 -18.04
C LEU A 17 6.97 9.53 -17.04
N PHE A 18 7.64 9.54 -15.90
CA PHE A 18 7.61 10.65 -14.95
C PHE A 18 8.79 11.58 -15.25
N VAL A 19 8.51 12.89 -15.23
CA VAL A 19 9.50 13.94 -15.56
C VAL A 19 9.61 14.92 -14.41
N TYR A 20 10.84 15.22 -14.01
CA TYR A 20 11.19 16.09 -12.90
C TYR A 20 12.18 17.17 -13.37
N ASP A 21 12.09 18.37 -12.79
CA ASP A 21 13.08 19.43 -13.02
C ASP A 21 14.06 19.53 -11.85
N LEU A 22 15.29 19.04 -12.05
CA LEU A 22 16.35 19.09 -11.03
C LEU A 22 16.74 20.53 -10.64
N SER A 23 16.47 21.51 -11.52
CA SER A 23 16.74 22.93 -11.25
C SER A 23 15.63 23.61 -10.45
N ARG A 24 14.45 22.98 -10.29
CA ARG A 24 13.24 23.54 -9.66
C ARG A 24 12.86 24.94 -10.19
N GLY A 25 12.83 25.09 -11.51
CA GLY A 25 12.47 26.33 -12.20
C GLY A 25 13.62 27.33 -12.34
N MET A 26 14.78 27.09 -11.73
CA MET A 26 15.95 27.96 -11.90
C MET A 26 16.45 27.97 -13.34
N ALA A 27 16.50 26.82 -14.02
CA ALA A 27 16.94 26.74 -15.41
C ALA A 27 16.06 27.62 -16.31
N ARG A 28 14.73 27.58 -16.13
CA ARG A 28 13.79 28.42 -16.87
C ARG A 28 14.08 29.91 -16.75
N SER A 29 14.43 30.37 -15.54
CA SER A 29 14.69 31.79 -15.26
C SER A 29 16.11 32.27 -15.60
N THR A 30 17.09 31.36 -15.66
CA THR A 30 18.52 31.72 -15.78
C THR A 30 19.19 31.25 -17.06
N SER A 31 18.59 30.32 -17.80
CA SER A 31 19.21 29.72 -19.00
C SER A 31 19.45 30.74 -20.10
N LEU A 32 18.47 31.57 -20.46
CA LEU A 32 18.61 32.54 -21.54
C LEU A 32 19.73 33.58 -21.28
N PRO A 33 19.83 34.20 -20.08
CA PRO A 33 20.96 35.06 -19.74
C PRO A 33 22.33 34.37 -19.71
N LEU A 34 22.39 33.08 -19.36
CA LEU A 34 23.66 32.35 -19.16
C LEU A 34 24.18 31.67 -20.43
N THR A 35 23.30 31.03 -21.19
CA THR A 35 23.66 30.18 -22.33
C THR A 35 23.32 30.83 -23.67
N GLY A 36 22.54 31.93 -23.68
CA GLY A 36 22.00 32.53 -24.88
C GLY A 36 20.87 31.72 -25.53
N ARG A 37 20.43 30.64 -24.88
CA ARG A 37 19.35 29.75 -25.34
C ARG A 37 18.41 29.42 -24.19
N GLN A 38 17.12 29.48 -24.45
CA GLN A 38 16.12 29.13 -23.44
C GLN A 38 16.16 27.61 -23.18
N ILE A 39 16.33 27.24 -21.91
CA ILE A 39 16.26 25.86 -21.39
C ILE A 39 15.29 25.90 -20.21
N ASP A 40 14.14 25.23 -20.34
CA ASP A 40 13.02 25.37 -19.41
C ASP A 40 13.09 24.48 -18.16
N GLY A 41 14.06 23.55 -18.12
CA GLY A 41 14.28 22.63 -17.02
C GLY A 41 15.53 21.80 -17.22
N ILE A 42 16.02 21.20 -16.13
CA ILE A 42 17.04 20.15 -16.18
C ILE A 42 16.33 18.84 -15.89
N TRP A 43 15.97 18.14 -16.96
CA TRP A 43 15.06 17.01 -16.91
C TRP A 43 15.73 15.77 -16.32
N HIS A 44 15.12 15.24 -15.26
CA HIS A 44 15.32 13.89 -14.76
C HIS A 44 14.06 13.08 -15.03
N THR A 45 14.22 11.85 -15.48
CA THR A 45 13.09 10.97 -15.80
C THR A 45 13.17 9.62 -15.13
N SER A 46 11.99 9.03 -14.93
CA SER A 46 11.82 7.66 -14.45
C SER A 46 10.71 6.95 -15.23
N ILE A 47 10.80 5.63 -15.32
CA ILE A 47 9.74 4.79 -15.91
C ILE A 47 8.85 4.27 -14.78
N VAL A 48 7.54 4.41 -14.96
CA VAL A 48 6.53 3.87 -14.06
C VAL A 48 5.78 2.75 -14.78
N ALA A 49 5.94 1.52 -14.30
CA ALA A 49 5.27 0.33 -14.79
C ALA A 49 5.11 -0.66 -13.63
N TRP A 50 4.05 -1.48 -13.65
CA TRP A 50 3.75 -2.47 -12.60
C TRP A 50 3.99 -1.92 -11.20
N ASP A 51 3.26 -0.85 -10.84
CA ASP A 51 3.30 -0.24 -9.50
C ASP A 51 4.70 0.16 -8.96
N ARG A 52 5.70 0.30 -9.83
CA ARG A 52 7.08 0.66 -9.50
C ARG A 52 7.57 1.80 -10.37
N GLU A 53 8.48 2.59 -9.81
CA GLU A 53 9.22 3.64 -10.48
C GLU A 53 10.70 3.26 -10.57
N TYR A 54 11.22 3.25 -11.79
CA TYR A 54 12.58 2.85 -12.14
C TYR A 54 13.36 4.05 -12.66
N PHE A 55 14.51 4.36 -12.05
CA PHE A 55 15.39 5.43 -12.52
C PHE A 55 16.85 5.11 -12.25
N PHE A 56 17.76 5.81 -12.95
CA PHE A 56 19.20 5.58 -12.84
C PHE A 56 19.90 6.77 -12.18
N GLY A 57 20.72 6.51 -11.17
CA GLY A 57 21.56 7.51 -10.48
C GLY A 57 22.85 6.84 -10.00
N GLN A 58 22.96 6.56 -8.70
CA GLN A 58 24.01 5.67 -8.15
C GLN A 58 23.73 4.18 -8.45
N GLY A 59 23.42 3.87 -9.70
CA GLY A 59 22.84 2.59 -10.12
C GLY A 59 21.32 2.70 -10.29
N ILE A 60 20.71 1.59 -10.73
CA ILE A 60 19.26 1.55 -10.96
C ILE A 60 18.53 1.44 -9.62
N SER A 61 17.71 2.43 -9.34
CA SER A 61 16.82 2.50 -8.18
C SER A 61 15.41 2.07 -8.59
N VAL A 62 14.75 1.37 -7.67
CA VAL A 62 13.37 0.91 -7.82
C VAL A 62 12.62 1.34 -6.57
N VAL A 63 11.65 2.22 -6.73
CA VAL A 63 10.85 2.78 -5.64
C VAL A 63 9.37 2.72 -5.99
N TYR A 64 8.50 3.15 -5.08
CA TYR A 64 7.10 3.36 -5.42
C TYR A 64 6.96 4.69 -6.19
N PRO A 65 6.03 4.77 -7.17
CA PRO A 65 5.83 5.99 -7.94
C PRO A 65 5.61 7.23 -7.07
N GLY A 66 6.45 8.26 -7.27
CA GLY A 66 6.39 9.54 -6.55
C GLY A 66 6.98 9.52 -5.14
N THR A 67 7.62 8.42 -4.71
CA THR A 67 8.29 8.32 -3.41
C THR A 67 9.81 8.51 -3.47
N SER A 68 10.35 8.88 -4.63
CA SER A 68 11.77 9.23 -4.75
C SER A 68 12.07 10.56 -4.05
N HIS A 69 13.35 10.86 -3.82
CA HIS A 69 13.79 12.17 -3.30
C HIS A 69 13.48 13.34 -4.26
N HIS A 70 13.00 13.05 -5.46
CA HIS A 70 12.53 14.03 -6.43
C HIS A 70 11.10 14.53 -6.16
N GLY A 71 10.32 13.83 -5.32
CA GLY A 71 8.94 14.21 -4.97
C GLY A 71 7.93 13.84 -6.05
N ALA A 72 6.89 14.67 -6.23
CA ALA A 72 5.89 14.46 -7.28
C ALA A 72 6.42 14.87 -8.67
N PRO A 73 6.07 14.14 -9.74
CA PRO A 73 6.51 14.49 -11.10
C PRO A 73 5.89 15.81 -11.55
N LEU A 74 6.66 16.60 -12.30
CA LEU A 74 6.18 17.81 -12.95
C LEU A 74 5.28 17.48 -14.14
N GLU A 75 5.66 16.49 -14.93
CA GLU A 75 4.91 16.02 -16.08
C GLU A 75 4.88 14.49 -16.10
N THR A 76 3.80 13.93 -16.63
CA THR A 76 3.63 12.49 -16.84
C THR A 76 3.23 12.24 -18.28
N PHE A 77 4.00 11.42 -18.98
CA PHE A 77 3.68 10.99 -20.34
C PHE A 77 3.25 9.54 -20.34
N ASP A 78 2.17 9.23 -21.06
CA ASP A 78 1.79 7.86 -21.36
C ASP A 78 2.66 7.33 -22.51
N LEU A 79 3.37 6.23 -22.28
CA LEU A 79 4.24 5.59 -23.27
C LEU A 79 3.55 4.39 -23.94
N GLY A 80 2.30 4.09 -23.56
CA GLY A 80 1.54 2.94 -24.05
C GLY A 80 1.59 1.77 -23.08
N THR A 81 1.54 0.56 -23.62
CA THR A 81 1.42 -0.67 -22.82
C THR A 81 2.47 -1.70 -23.22
N THR A 82 2.86 -2.55 -22.27
CA THR A 82 3.80 -3.65 -22.50
C THR A 82 3.15 -5.00 -22.19
N SER A 83 3.45 -6.03 -22.98
CA SER A 83 3.08 -7.43 -22.67
C SER A 83 4.12 -8.15 -21.81
N ILE A 84 5.23 -7.48 -21.49
CA ILE A 84 6.25 -8.02 -20.59
C ILE A 84 5.71 -7.94 -19.17
N ASP A 85 5.62 -9.09 -18.50
CA ASP A 85 5.25 -9.14 -17.10
C ASP A 85 6.40 -8.66 -16.19
N ARG A 86 6.03 -8.23 -14.98
CA ARG A 86 7.00 -7.71 -14.00
C ARG A 86 8.05 -8.73 -13.61
N GLU A 87 7.71 -10.02 -13.51
CA GLU A 87 8.67 -11.05 -13.12
C GLU A 87 9.74 -11.24 -14.19
N THR A 88 9.35 -11.23 -15.47
CA THR A 88 10.27 -11.27 -16.60
C THR A 88 11.15 -10.01 -16.63
N PHE A 89 10.58 -8.82 -16.39
CA PHE A 89 11.37 -7.59 -16.34
C PHE A 89 12.36 -7.58 -15.17
N ASP A 90 11.89 -7.78 -13.93
CA ASP A 90 12.71 -7.74 -12.72
C ASP A 90 13.73 -8.91 -12.66
N GLY A 91 13.37 -10.08 -13.20
CA GLY A 91 14.14 -11.32 -13.13
C GLY A 91 15.16 -11.51 -14.25
N ALA A 92 14.90 -11.00 -15.46
CA ALA A 92 15.77 -11.22 -16.62
C ALA A 92 16.34 -9.92 -17.21
N LEU A 93 15.53 -8.88 -17.37
CA LEU A 93 15.94 -7.64 -18.05
C LEU A 93 16.64 -6.65 -17.11
N LEU A 94 16.12 -6.48 -15.90
CA LEU A 94 16.67 -5.57 -14.91
C LEU A 94 18.09 -5.96 -14.45
N PRO A 95 18.45 -7.25 -14.29
CA PRO A 95 19.83 -7.65 -14.03
C PRO A 95 20.80 -7.29 -15.16
N ASP A 96 20.40 -7.42 -16.44
CA ASP A 96 21.19 -6.97 -17.59
C ASP A 96 21.37 -5.44 -17.57
N LEU A 97 20.27 -4.70 -17.39
CA LEU A 97 20.29 -3.25 -17.26
C LEU A 97 21.23 -2.81 -16.12
N ARG A 98 21.24 -3.50 -14.97
CA ARG A 98 22.15 -3.20 -13.86
C ARG A 98 23.63 -3.39 -14.19
N GLN A 99 23.97 -4.27 -15.14
CA GLN A 99 25.36 -4.42 -15.59
C GLN A 99 25.81 -3.26 -16.49
N ARG A 100 24.89 -2.61 -17.20
CA ARG A 100 25.17 -1.51 -18.13
C ARG A 100 24.97 -0.11 -17.53
N PHE A 101 24.10 -0.01 -16.52
CA PHE A 101 23.80 1.20 -15.76
C PHE A 101 24.32 1.08 -14.33
N ARG A 102 25.65 0.96 -14.18
CA ARG A 102 26.31 0.90 -12.88
C ARG A 102 26.52 2.31 -12.34
N ALA A 103 26.56 2.45 -11.02
CA ALA A 103 26.78 3.73 -10.34
C ALA A 103 28.03 4.48 -10.86
N GLN A 104 29.12 3.75 -11.08
CA GLN A 104 30.39 4.28 -11.57
C GLN A 104 30.37 4.78 -13.01
N ASP A 105 29.37 4.36 -13.80
CA ASP A 105 29.24 4.74 -15.21
C ASP A 105 28.31 5.97 -15.37
N TYR A 106 27.73 6.49 -14.28
CA TYR A 106 26.83 7.64 -14.32
C TYR A 106 27.57 8.93 -14.70
N ASN A 107 27.10 9.61 -15.74
CA ASN A 107 27.56 10.94 -16.14
C ASN A 107 26.35 11.81 -16.54
N LEU A 108 26.26 13.00 -15.95
CA LEU A 108 25.13 13.92 -16.13
C LEU A 108 24.83 14.27 -17.61
N LEU A 109 25.84 14.33 -18.48
CA LEU A 109 25.68 14.72 -19.88
C LEU A 109 25.63 13.53 -20.84
N SER A 110 26.46 12.50 -20.62
CA SER A 110 26.66 11.41 -21.58
C SER A 110 25.98 10.09 -21.22
N TRP A 111 25.74 9.80 -19.94
CA TRP A 111 25.15 8.53 -19.50
C TRP A 111 24.37 8.69 -18.19
N ASN A 112 23.09 9.07 -18.33
CA ASN A 112 22.23 9.52 -17.23
C ASN A 112 20.85 8.83 -17.24
N CYS A 113 19.98 9.26 -16.32
CA CYS A 113 18.59 8.81 -16.16
C CYS A 113 17.78 8.82 -17.46
N ASN A 114 18.00 9.80 -18.33
CA ASN A 114 17.26 9.94 -19.58
C ASN A 114 17.69 8.88 -20.60
N ASN A 115 18.95 8.44 -20.56
CA ASN A 115 19.44 7.32 -21.38
C ASN A 115 18.82 6.00 -20.89
N PHE A 116 18.79 5.80 -19.57
CA PHE A 116 18.15 4.63 -18.96
C PHE A 116 16.67 4.53 -19.31
N THR A 117 15.91 5.61 -19.08
CA THR A 117 14.47 5.62 -19.36
C THR A 117 14.14 5.53 -20.84
N GLN A 118 14.97 6.09 -21.72
CA GLN A 118 14.85 5.89 -23.17
C GLN A 118 14.99 4.41 -23.55
N GLU A 119 15.97 3.71 -22.98
CA GLU A 119 16.20 2.31 -23.30
C GLU A 119 15.07 1.42 -22.73
N VAL A 120 14.65 1.66 -21.49
CA VAL A 120 13.54 0.94 -20.88
C VAL A 120 12.22 1.21 -21.61
N ALA A 121 11.93 2.45 -22.01
CA ALA A 121 10.75 2.78 -22.82
C ALA A 121 10.72 1.98 -24.13
N GLN A 122 11.86 1.89 -24.82
CA GLN A 122 12.01 1.12 -26.05
C GLN A 122 11.83 -0.39 -25.83
N ILE A 123 12.40 -0.95 -24.77
CA ILE A 123 12.24 -2.37 -24.42
C ILE A 123 10.78 -2.70 -24.13
N LEU A 124 10.08 -1.84 -23.39
CA LEU A 124 8.73 -2.14 -22.91
C LEU A 124 7.64 -1.84 -23.95
N THR A 125 7.77 -0.74 -24.69
CA THR A 125 6.69 -0.22 -25.53
C THR A 125 7.11 0.08 -26.97
N GLY A 126 8.41 0.06 -27.27
CA GLY A 126 8.94 0.55 -28.56
C GLY A 126 8.84 2.07 -28.75
N ALA A 127 8.36 2.81 -27.74
CA ALA A 127 8.22 4.26 -27.80
C ALA A 127 9.53 4.97 -27.38
N ASP A 128 9.72 6.18 -27.93
CA ASP A 128 10.77 7.10 -27.50
C ASP A 128 10.28 8.02 -26.39
N ILE A 129 11.16 8.40 -25.46
CA ILE A 129 10.88 9.51 -24.55
C ILE A 129 10.88 10.85 -25.33
N PRO A 130 10.15 11.89 -24.86
CA PRO A 130 10.05 13.16 -25.57
C PRO A 130 11.40 13.74 -25.99
N ALA A 131 11.48 14.17 -27.26
CA ALA A 131 12.73 14.59 -27.88
C ALA A 131 13.43 15.73 -27.12
N HIS A 132 12.68 16.67 -26.56
CA HIS A 132 13.22 17.80 -25.80
C HIS A 132 13.91 17.40 -24.47
N ILE A 133 13.58 16.23 -23.93
CA ILE A 133 14.24 15.64 -22.75
C ILE A 133 15.52 14.94 -23.19
N ARG A 134 15.44 14.15 -24.26
CA ARG A 134 16.56 13.37 -24.81
C ARG A 134 17.65 14.26 -25.43
N SER A 135 17.27 15.35 -26.09
CA SER A 135 18.20 16.28 -26.74
C SER A 135 18.83 17.29 -25.79
N LEU A 136 18.34 17.40 -24.54
CA LEU A 136 18.75 18.42 -23.59
C LEU A 136 20.28 18.53 -23.40
N PRO A 137 21.05 17.44 -23.22
CA PRO A 137 22.51 17.55 -23.11
C PRO A 137 23.17 18.11 -24.37
N GLN A 138 22.70 17.72 -25.55
CA GLN A 138 23.22 18.21 -26.83
C GLN A 138 22.85 19.66 -27.07
N ASP A 139 21.62 20.06 -26.72
CA ASP A 139 21.17 21.44 -26.78
C ASP A 139 22.00 22.34 -25.86
N PHE A 140 22.35 21.87 -24.67
CA PHE A 140 23.26 22.57 -23.75
C PHE A 140 24.68 22.68 -24.32
N LEU A 141 25.26 21.57 -24.79
CA LEU A 141 26.62 21.53 -25.37
C LEU A 141 26.75 22.30 -26.70
N SER A 142 25.63 22.57 -27.38
CA SER A 142 25.62 23.44 -28.56
C SER A 142 25.89 24.92 -28.24
N THR A 143 25.83 25.30 -26.96
CA THR A 143 26.06 26.69 -26.52
C THR A 143 27.53 26.92 -26.14
N PRO A 144 28.09 28.13 -26.35
CA PRO A 144 29.46 28.46 -25.91
C PRO A 144 29.66 28.25 -24.41
N PHE A 145 28.62 28.51 -23.61
CA PHE A 145 28.63 28.28 -22.17
C PHE A 145 28.68 26.80 -21.81
N GLY A 146 27.91 25.95 -22.50
CA GLY A 146 27.95 24.51 -22.30
C GLY A 146 29.30 23.89 -22.67
N GLN A 147 29.95 24.36 -23.75
CA GLN A 147 31.30 23.93 -24.12
C GLN A 147 32.34 24.32 -23.08
N MET A 148 32.18 25.48 -22.44
CA MET A 148 33.05 25.95 -21.36
C MET A 148 32.90 25.10 -20.08
N LEU A 149 31.67 24.70 -19.73
CA LEU A 149 31.40 23.93 -18.51
C LEU A 149 31.57 22.42 -18.67
N GLN A 150 31.55 21.89 -19.91
CA GLN A 150 31.67 20.46 -20.17
C GLN A 150 32.86 19.79 -19.44
N PRO A 151 34.09 20.35 -19.43
CA PRO A 151 35.21 19.73 -18.71
C PRO A 151 35.02 19.69 -17.19
N GLN A 152 34.32 20.68 -16.61
CA GLN A 152 34.03 20.74 -15.18
C GLN A 152 32.98 19.69 -14.78
N ILE A 153 31.92 19.57 -15.58
CA ILE A 153 30.87 18.56 -15.37
C ILE A 153 31.47 17.16 -15.50
N ASP A 154 32.27 16.92 -16.54
CA ASP A 154 32.95 15.64 -16.72
C ASP A 154 33.91 15.31 -15.56
N ALA A 155 34.64 16.30 -15.04
CA ALA A 155 35.53 16.09 -13.89
C ALA A 155 34.75 15.71 -12.62
N MET A 156 33.56 16.28 -12.42
CA MET A 156 32.70 15.99 -11.27
C MET A 156 32.20 14.54 -11.24
N PHE A 157 32.03 13.92 -12.41
CA PHE A 157 31.46 12.56 -12.54
C PHE A 157 32.47 11.49 -13.00
N ARG A 158 33.77 11.81 -13.11
CA ARG A 158 34.84 10.84 -13.46
C ARG A 158 35.44 10.07 -12.27
N HIS A 159 35.20 10.51 -11.03
CA HIS A 159 35.71 9.85 -9.82
C HIS A 159 34.61 9.64 -8.78
N PRO A 160 34.13 8.41 -8.54
CA PRO A 160 33.34 8.13 -7.35
C PRO A 160 34.30 7.99 -6.16
N SER A 161 34.68 9.11 -5.55
CA SER A 161 35.44 9.11 -4.30
C SER A 161 34.50 9.47 -3.15
N ALA A 162 34.36 8.52 -2.22
CA ALA A 162 34.00 8.83 -0.83
C ALA A 162 34.92 9.96 -0.34
N ASP A 163 34.34 10.95 0.35
CA ASP A 163 34.96 12.18 0.86
C ASP A 163 35.29 13.28 -0.16
N ILE A 164 34.32 14.18 -0.38
CA ILE A 164 34.58 15.54 -0.88
C ILE A 164 35.11 16.38 0.28
N SER A 165 36.44 16.45 0.42
CA SER A 165 37.12 17.61 1.00
C SER A 165 37.45 18.57 -0.14
N ALA A 166 37.04 19.83 0.00
CA ALA A 166 37.19 20.87 -1.02
C ALA A 166 38.66 21.11 -1.40
N PRO A 167 39.02 21.15 -2.70
CA PRO A 167 40.27 21.78 -3.11
C PRO A 167 40.08 23.30 -3.15
N ALA A 168 40.92 23.99 -2.39
CA ALA A 168 41.12 25.43 -2.52
C ALA A 168 41.86 25.71 -3.84
N THR A 169 41.23 26.45 -4.76
CA THR A 169 41.88 27.46 -5.61
C THR A 169 40.79 28.25 -6.36
N ALA A 170 40.67 29.52 -6.00
CA ALA A 170 39.70 30.44 -6.58
C ALA A 170 40.09 30.85 -8.00
N THR A 171 39.13 30.80 -8.92
CA THR A 171 39.07 31.68 -10.10
C THR A 171 37.73 32.44 -10.09
N PRO A 172 37.72 33.76 -10.36
CA PRO A 172 36.50 34.55 -10.24
C PRO A 172 35.74 34.56 -11.57
N SER A 173 34.81 33.63 -11.76
CA SER A 173 33.79 33.74 -12.81
C SER A 173 32.52 32.96 -12.43
N SER A 174 31.39 33.68 -12.43
CA SER A 174 29.99 33.26 -12.20
C SER A 174 29.70 32.31 -11.04
N SER A 175 29.63 32.86 -9.81
CA SER A 175 29.20 32.14 -8.60
C SER A 175 27.82 31.48 -8.71
N ALA A 176 26.88 32.06 -9.47
CA ALA A 176 25.53 31.52 -9.62
C ALA A 176 25.47 30.23 -10.47
N ALA A 177 26.30 30.12 -11.51
CA ALA A 177 26.31 28.96 -12.39
C ALA A 177 26.92 27.72 -11.72
N ASN A 178 28.02 27.91 -10.98
CA ASN A 178 28.66 26.82 -10.26
C ASN A 178 27.77 26.31 -9.12
N ASN A 179 27.08 27.22 -8.41
CA ASN A 179 26.11 26.85 -7.38
C ASN A 179 24.90 26.06 -7.96
N LEU A 180 24.40 26.45 -9.14
CA LEU A 180 23.34 25.71 -9.83
C LEU A 180 23.82 24.30 -10.22
N LEU A 181 25.04 24.21 -10.76
CA LEU A 181 25.63 22.94 -11.19
C LEU A 181 25.80 21.97 -10.02
N ASP A 182 26.33 22.44 -8.88
CA ASP A 182 26.49 21.61 -7.68
C ASP A 182 25.14 21.11 -7.13
N GLN A 183 24.10 21.96 -7.14
CA GLN A 183 22.76 21.57 -6.70
C GLN A 183 22.13 20.52 -7.61
N VAL A 184 22.25 20.69 -8.93
CA VAL A 184 21.75 19.73 -9.92
C VAL A 184 22.49 18.40 -9.78
N ALA A 185 23.81 18.43 -9.65
CA ALA A 185 24.63 17.26 -9.51
C ALA A 185 24.33 16.49 -8.21
N SER A 186 24.17 17.18 -7.08
CA SER A 186 23.80 16.54 -5.81
C SER A 186 22.43 15.84 -5.87
N ARG A 187 21.45 16.41 -6.58
CA ARG A 187 20.11 15.83 -6.75
C ARG A 187 20.09 14.67 -7.74
N ALA A 188 20.87 14.78 -8.81
CA ALA A 188 21.04 13.73 -9.79
C ALA A 188 21.77 12.50 -9.21
N TYR A 189 22.68 12.72 -8.25
CA TYR A 189 23.53 11.70 -7.65
C TYR A 189 23.04 11.22 -6.27
N ALA A 190 21.96 11.75 -5.72
CA ALA A 190 21.43 11.27 -4.44
C ALA A 190 20.77 9.89 -4.64
N GLY A 191 21.47 8.82 -4.26
CA GLY A 191 20.93 7.46 -4.19
C GLY A 191 20.82 7.03 -2.72
N ASN A 192 19.60 6.73 -2.29
CA ASN A 192 19.24 6.03 -1.05
C ASN A 192 20.02 6.37 0.24
N THR A 193 20.21 7.65 0.56
CA THR A 193 20.63 8.06 1.91
C THR A 193 19.42 8.40 2.76
N THR A 194 19.14 7.54 3.75
CA THR A 194 18.44 7.95 4.97
C THR A 194 19.20 9.12 5.59
N VAL A 195 18.46 10.17 5.98
CA VAL A 195 19.01 11.40 6.56
C VAL A 195 19.66 11.10 7.91
N GLU A 196 20.96 10.83 7.91
CA GLU A 196 21.81 10.97 9.10
C GLU A 196 23.04 11.82 8.78
N SER A 197 23.20 12.85 9.62
CA SER A 197 24.43 13.60 9.88
C SER A 197 25.03 14.46 8.74
N ARG A 198 24.53 15.71 8.65
CA ARG A 198 25.42 16.88 8.68
C ARG A 198 24.78 18.01 9.48
N ALA A 199 25.31 18.22 10.68
CA ALA A 199 24.86 19.24 11.61
C ALA A 199 25.05 20.65 11.04
N SER A 200 23.93 21.33 10.83
CA SER A 200 23.80 22.79 10.97
C SER A 200 22.48 23.04 11.69
N LYS A 201 22.49 23.95 12.68
CA LYS A 201 21.35 24.22 13.55
C LYS A 201 20.23 24.91 12.77
N SER A 202 19.35 24.14 12.12
CA SER A 202 18.02 24.57 11.70
C SER A 202 17.11 23.35 11.50
N ALA A 203 16.03 23.29 12.29
CA ALA A 203 14.82 22.48 12.20
C ALA A 203 14.95 21.01 11.71
N SER A 204 14.61 20.07 12.59
CA SER A 204 14.34 18.69 12.18
C SER A 204 13.14 18.66 11.20
N PRO A 205 13.21 17.92 10.07
CA PRO A 205 12.10 17.81 9.12
C PRO A 205 10.82 17.20 9.73
N ASN A 206 10.94 16.50 10.87
CA ASN A 206 9.84 15.91 11.66
C ASN A 206 9.41 16.75 12.87
N ALA A 207 9.75 18.03 12.96
CA ALA A 207 9.19 18.87 14.01
C ALA A 207 7.67 19.10 13.77
N PRO A 208 6.81 18.97 14.80
CA PRO A 208 5.38 19.29 14.69
C PRO A 208 5.12 20.73 14.24
N ILE A 209 5.97 21.67 14.65
CA ILE A 209 5.95 23.07 14.21
C ILE A 209 7.19 23.36 13.37
N ARG A 210 6.97 24.00 12.23
CA ARG A 210 8.02 24.50 11.33
C ARG A 210 8.23 25.98 11.56
N HIS A 211 9.41 26.36 12.04
CA HIS A 211 9.79 27.76 12.18
C HIS A 211 10.43 28.22 10.87
N ILE A 212 9.89 29.30 10.29
CA ILE A 212 10.40 29.86 9.03
C ILE A 212 10.72 31.33 9.18
N THR A 213 11.56 31.84 8.30
CA THR A 213 11.95 33.26 8.29
C THR A 213 11.74 33.94 6.93
N THR A 214 11.55 33.16 5.87
CA THR A 214 11.49 33.67 4.50
C THR A 214 10.18 33.31 3.78
N GLN A 215 9.83 34.12 2.77
CA GLN A 215 8.67 33.84 1.92
C GLN A 215 8.87 32.58 1.05
N ALA A 216 10.11 32.27 0.68
CA ALA A 216 10.43 31.09 -0.12
C ALA A 216 10.10 29.79 0.65
N GLU A 217 10.47 29.72 1.93
CA GLU A 217 10.10 28.60 2.81
C GLU A 217 8.57 28.47 2.96
N LEU A 218 7.85 29.59 3.11
CA LEU A 218 6.39 29.55 3.17
C LEU A 218 5.77 29.05 1.86
N ALA A 219 6.32 29.48 0.72
CA ALA A 219 5.86 29.04 -0.60
C ALA A 219 6.11 27.54 -0.83
N GLU A 220 7.27 27.02 -0.39
CA GLU A 220 7.58 25.60 -0.44
C GLU A 220 6.57 24.80 0.42
N ILE A 221 6.34 25.20 1.67
CA ILE A 221 5.37 24.52 2.55
C ILE A 221 3.96 24.54 1.94
N ARG A 222 3.53 25.68 1.38
CA ARG A 222 2.23 25.80 0.69
C ARG A 222 2.09 24.91 -0.54
N SER A 223 3.20 24.57 -1.20
CA SER A 223 3.19 23.65 -2.34
C SER A 223 3.15 22.18 -1.90
N LEU A 224 3.64 21.88 -0.71
CA LEU A 224 3.75 20.51 -0.19
C LEU A 224 2.52 20.04 0.58
N PHE A 225 1.83 20.94 1.29
CA PHE A 225 0.73 20.60 2.19
C PHE A 225 -0.61 21.19 1.72
N PRO A 226 -1.68 20.38 1.63
CA PRO A 226 -3.02 20.90 1.32
C PRO A 226 -3.59 21.82 2.39
N CYS A 227 -3.23 21.60 3.65
CA CYS A 227 -3.62 22.46 4.77
C CYS A 227 -2.37 23.13 5.35
N VAL A 228 -2.39 24.45 5.52
CA VAL A 228 -1.31 25.19 6.21
C VAL A 228 -1.92 26.15 7.22
N ALA A 229 -1.48 26.07 8.48
CA ALA A 229 -1.76 27.04 9.52
C ALA A 229 -0.48 27.83 9.84
N VAL A 230 -0.51 29.14 9.64
CA VAL A 230 0.65 30.02 9.86
C VAL A 230 0.37 30.95 11.04
N LEU A 231 1.10 30.78 12.13
CA LEU A 231 1.08 31.65 13.31
C LEU A 231 2.16 32.73 13.18
N PHE A 232 1.73 33.98 13.07
CA PHE A 232 2.59 35.15 13.19
C PHE A 232 2.62 35.62 14.65
N THR A 233 3.76 35.50 15.31
CA THR A 233 3.90 35.72 16.77
C THR A 233 5.06 36.68 17.11
N SER A 234 5.21 37.06 18.39
CA SER A 234 6.31 37.87 18.91
C SER A 234 6.62 37.53 20.39
N GLN A 235 7.89 37.50 20.76
CA GLN A 235 8.33 37.11 22.11
C GLN A 235 7.87 38.08 23.24
N SER A 236 7.61 39.33 22.89
CA SER A 236 7.17 40.40 23.81
C SER A 236 5.65 40.61 23.84
N CYS A 237 4.87 39.72 23.21
CA CYS A 237 3.42 39.85 23.03
C CYS A 237 2.65 39.00 24.06
N PRO A 238 1.96 39.61 25.06
CA PRO A 238 1.13 38.87 26.00
C PRO A 238 0.01 38.01 25.39
N PRO A 239 -0.76 38.47 24.37
CA PRO A 239 -1.79 37.63 23.77
C PRO A 239 -1.20 36.44 22.99
N CYS A 240 0.05 36.55 22.51
CA CYS A 240 0.72 35.46 21.80
C CYS A 240 0.96 34.25 22.73
N ARG A 241 1.37 34.50 23.99
CA ARG A 241 1.58 33.47 25.01
C ARG A 241 0.32 32.67 25.39
N ILE A 242 -0.87 33.19 25.06
CA ILE A 242 -2.15 32.52 25.30
C ILE A 242 -2.46 31.53 24.17
N VAL A 243 -2.11 31.87 22.92
CA VAL A 243 -2.43 31.08 21.73
C VAL A 243 -1.36 30.03 21.40
N GLU A 244 -0.09 30.33 21.65
CA GLU A 244 1.06 29.44 21.35
C GLU A 244 0.86 28.01 21.88
N PRO A 245 0.47 27.77 23.15
CA PRO A 245 0.28 26.41 23.66
C PRO A 245 -0.83 25.65 22.92
N VAL A 246 -1.89 26.34 22.49
CA VAL A 246 -3.01 25.72 21.77
C VAL A 246 -2.62 25.41 20.33
N PHE A 247 -1.79 26.26 19.72
CA PHE A 247 -1.22 26.01 18.41
C PHE A 247 -0.24 24.83 18.43
N GLU A 248 0.58 24.73 19.48
CA GLU A 248 1.46 23.58 19.76
C GLU A 248 0.67 22.29 19.95
N ASP A 249 -0.36 22.29 20.80
CA ASP A 249 -1.22 21.12 21.01
C ASP A 249 -1.85 20.63 19.70
N LEU A 250 -2.34 21.55 18.86
CA LEU A 250 -2.90 21.21 17.55
C LEU A 250 -1.81 20.67 16.61
N ALA A 251 -0.64 21.29 16.59
CA ALA A 251 0.49 20.83 15.79
C ALA A 251 0.91 19.41 16.16
N HIS A 252 0.98 19.10 17.45
CA HIS A 252 1.26 17.76 17.95
C HIS A 252 0.14 16.76 17.62
N HIS A 253 -1.13 17.15 17.79
CA HIS A 253 -2.28 16.29 17.54
C HIS A 253 -2.41 15.87 16.06
N TYR A 254 -2.08 16.77 15.14
CA TYR A 254 -2.15 16.54 13.70
C TYR A 254 -0.80 16.18 13.05
N HIS A 255 0.26 15.98 13.85
CA HIS A 255 1.56 15.61 13.33
C HIS A 255 1.55 14.18 12.78
N VAL A 256 1.89 14.03 11.51
CA VAL A 256 2.08 12.72 10.88
C VAL A 256 3.51 12.25 11.18
N GLN A 257 3.65 11.10 11.83
CA GLN A 257 4.92 10.40 11.93
C GLN A 257 4.99 9.36 10.80
N ASP A 258 5.97 9.46 9.91
CA ASP A 258 6.11 8.54 8.76
C ASP A 258 6.31 7.07 9.17
N THR A 259 6.65 6.82 10.43
CA THR A 259 6.94 5.49 10.99
C THR A 259 5.80 4.89 11.82
N GLN A 260 4.68 5.61 12.02
CA GLN A 260 3.55 5.13 12.81
C GLN A 260 2.19 5.36 12.12
N PRO A 261 1.23 4.41 12.23
CA PRO A 261 -0.16 4.65 11.86
C PRO A 261 -0.74 5.83 12.67
N GLY A 262 -1.52 6.74 12.08
CA GLY A 262 -1.93 7.94 12.81
C GLY A 262 -2.87 8.90 12.06
N ASN A 263 -2.59 10.20 12.13
CA ASN A 263 -3.44 11.22 11.51
C ASN A 263 -3.00 11.45 10.06
N HIS A 264 -3.86 11.19 9.09
CA HIS A 264 -3.51 11.23 7.65
C HIS A 264 -3.90 12.53 6.96
N LYS A 265 -4.48 13.46 7.72
CA LYS A 265 -4.78 14.82 7.24
C LYS A 265 -3.50 15.63 7.30
N ARG A 266 -2.83 15.79 6.16
CA ARG A 266 -1.57 16.56 6.09
C ARG A 266 -1.85 18.05 6.28
N ILE A 267 -1.57 18.52 7.49
CA ILE A 267 -1.58 19.94 7.84
C ILE A 267 -0.19 20.36 8.33
N ALA A 268 0.34 21.44 7.77
CA ALA A 268 1.56 22.06 8.26
C ALA A 268 1.24 23.18 9.25
N PHE A 269 1.82 23.09 10.44
CA PHE A 269 1.84 24.18 11.42
C PHE A 269 3.15 24.93 11.27
N VAL A 270 3.04 26.23 10.99
CA VAL A 270 4.16 27.12 10.68
C VAL A 270 4.15 28.27 11.67
N GLN A 271 5.31 28.57 12.25
CA GLN A 271 5.48 29.69 13.16
C GLN A 271 6.45 30.71 12.57
N VAL A 272 6.05 31.97 12.58
CA VAL A 272 6.84 33.12 12.12
C VAL A 272 6.98 34.10 13.29
N GLU A 273 8.18 34.18 13.84
CA GLU A 273 8.48 35.15 14.89
C GLU A 273 8.82 36.51 14.30
N SER A 274 8.23 37.57 14.86
CA SER A 274 8.51 38.96 14.49
C SER A 274 9.93 39.37 14.90
N ASN A 275 10.80 39.55 13.92
CA ASN A 275 12.15 40.09 14.07
C ASN A 275 12.57 40.83 12.78
N ALA A 276 13.77 41.40 12.76
CA ALA A 276 14.26 42.18 11.61
C ALA A 276 14.29 41.38 10.28
N ALA A 277 14.50 40.06 10.33
CA ALA A 277 14.56 39.21 9.15
C ALA A 277 13.16 38.87 8.59
N THR A 278 12.12 38.88 9.43
CA THR A 278 10.75 38.46 9.06
C THR A 278 9.81 39.62 8.72
N LEU A 279 10.24 40.89 8.85
CA LEU A 279 9.40 42.06 8.56
C LEU A 279 8.77 42.03 7.15
N ASN A 280 9.56 41.63 6.15
CA ASN A 280 9.07 41.51 4.77
C ASN A 280 8.01 40.40 4.64
N LEU A 281 8.17 39.29 5.35
CA LEU A 281 7.22 38.18 5.37
C LEU A 281 5.90 38.59 6.03
N PHE A 282 5.93 39.33 7.15
CA PHE A 282 4.73 39.93 7.76
C PHE A 282 4.01 40.88 6.81
N SER A 283 4.76 41.76 6.13
CA SER A 283 4.18 42.72 5.18
C SER A 283 3.54 42.04 3.97
N GLN A 284 4.23 41.07 3.36
CA GLN A 284 3.72 40.32 2.20
C GLN A 284 2.52 39.45 2.55
N ALA A 285 2.47 38.91 3.76
CA ALA A 285 1.32 38.19 4.29
C ALA A 285 0.16 39.12 4.71
N GLY A 286 0.32 40.45 4.65
CA GLY A 286 -0.70 41.41 5.06
C GLY A 286 -0.99 41.39 6.57
N VAL A 287 0.01 41.03 7.38
CA VAL A 287 -0.12 40.92 8.84
C VAL A 287 0.44 42.18 9.50
N SER A 288 -0.44 42.92 10.19
CA SER A 288 -0.09 44.16 10.88
C SER A 288 -0.03 44.05 12.41
N ALA A 289 -0.44 42.91 12.97
CA ALA A 289 -0.49 42.68 14.41
C ALA A 289 -0.27 41.19 14.75
N ALA A 290 0.36 40.93 15.90
CA ALA A 290 0.53 39.58 16.46
C ALA A 290 -0.33 39.41 17.74
N PRO A 291 -0.87 38.21 18.02
CA PRO A 291 -0.83 37.03 17.17
C PRO A 291 -1.83 37.15 16.01
N THR A 292 -1.43 36.69 14.82
CA THR A 292 -2.36 36.48 13.70
C THR A 292 -2.14 35.07 13.18
N ILE A 293 -3.21 34.29 13.03
CA ILE A 293 -3.16 32.97 12.40
C ILE A 293 -3.81 33.07 11.03
N GLN A 294 -3.11 32.64 9.98
CA GLN A 294 -3.68 32.46 8.64
C GLN A 294 -3.85 30.98 8.37
N LEU A 295 -5.03 30.60 7.91
CA LEU A 295 -5.36 29.24 7.48
C LEU A 295 -5.47 29.21 5.97
N LEU A 296 -4.75 28.28 5.36
CA LEU A 296 -4.70 28.10 3.92
C LEU A 296 -5.15 26.69 3.54
N ALA A 297 -6.13 26.62 2.63
CA ALA A 297 -6.60 25.41 1.97
C ALA A 297 -6.09 25.39 0.53
N LEU A 298 -5.41 24.33 0.12
CA LEU A 298 -4.88 24.14 -1.25
C LEU A 298 -4.12 25.38 -1.74
N GLY A 299 -3.29 25.94 -0.86
CA GLY A 299 -2.49 27.14 -1.13
C GLY A 299 -3.24 28.48 -1.12
N LYS A 300 -4.57 28.52 -0.94
CA LYS A 300 -5.38 29.75 -0.85
C LYS A 300 -5.77 30.04 0.60
N GLN A 301 -5.70 31.30 1.02
CA GLN A 301 -6.15 31.69 2.36
C GLN A 301 -7.68 31.57 2.44
N VAL A 302 -8.17 30.76 3.38
CA VAL A 302 -9.61 30.54 3.61
C VAL A 302 -10.11 31.20 4.89
N ASN A 303 -9.22 31.40 5.88
CA ASN A 303 -9.58 32.03 7.15
C ASN A 303 -8.39 32.79 7.76
N GLN A 304 -8.67 33.78 8.60
CA GLN A 304 -7.68 34.53 9.37
C GLN A 304 -8.24 34.86 10.76
N ILE A 305 -7.47 34.53 11.79
CA ILE A 305 -7.79 34.86 13.18
C ILE A 305 -6.80 35.92 13.65
N LYS A 306 -7.31 37.00 14.26
CA LYS A 306 -6.50 38.08 14.83
C LYS A 306 -6.69 38.12 16.34
N GLY A 307 -5.59 38.18 17.08
CA GLY A 307 -5.61 38.18 18.54
C GLY A 307 -5.69 36.79 19.17
N ALA A 308 -5.80 36.77 20.50
CA ALA A 308 -5.81 35.54 21.27
C ALA A 308 -7.22 34.92 21.33
N ASP A 309 -7.54 34.02 20.39
CA ASP A 309 -8.81 33.30 20.33
C ASP A 309 -8.60 31.78 20.20
N PRO A 310 -8.31 31.07 21.32
CA PRO A 310 -8.08 29.63 21.28
C PRO A 310 -9.28 28.78 20.83
N PRO A 311 -10.55 29.05 21.25
CA PRO A 311 -11.71 28.35 20.72
C PRO A 311 -11.90 28.57 19.22
N GLY A 312 -11.72 29.81 18.75
CA GLY A 312 -11.78 30.14 17.32
C GLY A 312 -10.71 29.40 16.52
N LEU A 313 -9.49 29.29 17.04
CA LEU A 313 -8.41 28.52 16.40
C LEU A 313 -8.77 27.05 16.22
N LYS A 314 -9.27 26.37 17.26
CA LYS A 314 -9.68 24.96 17.18
C LYS A 314 -10.80 24.77 16.16
N SER A 315 -11.82 25.64 16.19
CA SER A 315 -12.95 25.59 15.24
C SER A 315 -12.51 25.85 13.80
N ALA A 316 -11.60 26.80 13.60
CA ALA A 316 -11.13 27.18 12.27
C ALA A 316 -10.21 26.11 11.66
N VAL A 317 -9.34 25.48 12.46
CA VAL A 317 -8.55 24.31 12.01
C VAL A 317 -9.49 23.15 11.68
N GLY A 318 -10.50 22.86 12.51
CA GLY A 318 -11.50 21.84 12.20
C GLY A 318 -12.25 22.11 10.90
N SER A 319 -12.61 23.37 10.64
CA SER A 319 -13.29 23.78 9.39
C SER A 319 -12.38 23.66 8.17
N LEU A 320 -11.11 24.09 8.29
CA LEU A 320 -10.09 23.93 7.25
C LEU A 320 -9.95 22.45 6.85
N LEU A 321 -9.86 21.57 7.85
CA LEU A 321 -9.73 20.14 7.62
C LEU A 321 -10.98 19.52 6.99
N LEU A 322 -12.18 20.03 7.30
CA LEU A 322 -13.43 19.55 6.70
C LEU A 322 -13.57 20.03 5.24
N GLU A 323 -13.08 21.22 4.93
CA GLU A 323 -13.08 21.78 3.58
C GLU A 323 -12.12 21.01 2.65
N VAL A 324 -10.92 20.71 3.13
CA VAL A 324 -9.91 20.00 2.34
C VAL A 324 -10.12 18.48 2.35
N TYR A 325 -10.59 17.94 3.47
CA TYR A 325 -10.85 16.51 3.65
C TYR A 325 -12.31 16.28 4.05
N PRO A 326 -13.24 16.34 3.07
CA PRO A 326 -14.66 16.16 3.34
C PRO A 326 -14.94 14.75 3.89
N PRO A 327 -15.98 14.61 4.73
CA PRO A 327 -16.32 13.32 5.30
C PRO A 327 -16.81 12.37 4.20
N HIS A 328 -16.53 11.07 4.35
CA HIS A 328 -16.99 10.06 3.40
C HIS A 328 -18.50 10.19 3.12
N LEU A 329 -18.90 9.83 1.90
CA LEU A 329 -20.31 9.79 1.50
C LEU A 329 -21.15 8.93 2.47
N HIS A 330 -20.68 7.73 2.81
CA HIS A 330 -21.28 6.86 3.83
C HIS A 330 -21.45 7.51 5.22
N ALA A 331 -20.55 8.39 5.64
CA ALA A 331 -20.67 9.08 6.94
C ALA A 331 -21.77 10.15 6.94
N ARG A 332 -22.23 10.58 5.76
CA ARG A 332 -23.24 11.62 5.57
C ARG A 332 -24.67 11.05 5.42
N LEU A 333 -24.82 9.72 5.46
CA LEU A 333 -26.12 9.07 5.30
C LEU A 333 -27.09 9.47 6.42
N SER A 334 -28.32 9.81 6.04
CA SER A 334 -29.42 10.14 6.95
C SER A 334 -30.66 9.32 6.57
N PRO A 335 -31.11 8.37 7.43
CA PRO A 335 -30.57 8.05 8.74
C PRO A 335 -29.21 7.31 8.66
N PRO A 336 -28.37 7.39 9.72
CA PRO A 336 -27.11 6.64 9.77
C PRO A 336 -27.37 5.13 9.75
N ILE A 337 -26.34 4.38 9.37
CA ILE A 337 -26.37 2.91 9.36
C ILE A 337 -26.48 2.40 10.80
N LYS A 338 -27.59 1.71 11.11
CA LYS A 338 -27.90 1.24 12.46
C LYS A 338 -27.26 -0.11 12.74
N SER A 339 -27.18 -0.95 11.71
CA SER A 339 -26.69 -2.32 11.80
C SER A 339 -25.22 -2.40 12.24
N LEU A 340 -24.39 -1.40 11.95
CA LEU A 340 -22.98 -1.39 12.37
C LEU A 340 -22.80 -1.57 13.88
N GLY A 341 -23.69 -1.01 14.69
CA GLY A 341 -23.63 -1.14 16.15
C GLY A 341 -24.03 -2.52 16.68
N SER A 342 -24.74 -3.33 15.90
CA SER A 342 -25.14 -4.69 16.27
C SER A 342 -24.18 -5.76 15.77
N LEU A 343 -23.26 -5.43 14.86
CA LEU A 343 -22.30 -6.39 14.31
C LEU A 343 -21.27 -6.86 15.37
N PRO A 344 -20.84 -8.13 15.31
CA PRO A 344 -19.80 -8.64 16.19
C PRO A 344 -18.48 -7.85 16.05
N GLN A 345 -17.86 -7.52 17.19
CA GLN A 345 -16.63 -6.72 17.24
C GLN A 345 -15.37 -7.60 17.42
N GLN A 346 -15.52 -8.92 17.35
CA GLN A 346 -14.43 -9.88 17.54
C GLN A 346 -14.44 -10.89 16.38
N PRO A 347 -13.25 -11.31 15.93
CA PRO A 347 -13.16 -12.30 14.87
C PRO A 347 -13.64 -13.67 15.37
N HIS A 348 -14.20 -14.44 14.45
CA HIS A 348 -14.71 -15.79 14.71
C HIS A 348 -13.63 -16.84 14.39
N THR A 349 -13.54 -17.86 15.23
CA THR A 349 -12.55 -18.94 15.08
C THR A 349 -13.19 -20.33 15.15
N TYR A 350 -12.56 -21.28 14.46
CA TYR A 350 -12.87 -22.69 14.49
C TYR A 350 -11.93 -23.40 15.45
N VAL A 351 -12.38 -23.59 16.69
CA VAL A 351 -11.58 -24.17 17.79
C VAL A 351 -11.83 -25.67 18.02
N ALA A 352 -12.88 -26.24 17.41
CA ALA A 352 -13.27 -27.63 17.65
C ALA A 352 -12.13 -28.58 17.29
N LYS A 353 -11.67 -29.38 18.26
CA LYS A 353 -10.54 -30.30 18.08
C LYS A 353 -11.03 -31.68 17.60
N PRO A 354 -10.54 -32.19 16.46
CA PRO A 354 -10.86 -33.54 15.99
C PRO A 354 -10.14 -34.59 16.84
N ARG A 355 -10.52 -35.86 16.68
CA ARG A 355 -9.75 -36.98 17.26
C ARG A 355 -8.42 -37.12 16.52
N LEU A 356 -7.34 -36.59 17.10
CA LEU A 356 -6.01 -36.55 16.47
C LEU A 356 -5.46 -37.96 16.18
N ASP A 357 -5.78 -38.96 16.98
CA ASP A 357 -5.43 -40.36 16.69
C ASP A 357 -6.09 -40.86 15.39
N SER A 358 -7.38 -40.56 15.20
CA SER A 358 -8.10 -40.91 13.98
C SER A 358 -7.59 -40.12 12.77
N LEU A 359 -7.13 -38.88 12.97
CA LEU A 359 -6.48 -38.07 11.95
C LEU A 359 -5.16 -38.72 11.52
N LEU A 360 -4.31 -39.11 12.48
CA LEU A 360 -3.04 -39.80 12.20
C LEU A 360 -3.27 -41.14 11.49
N GLN A 361 -4.28 -41.92 11.89
CA GLN A 361 -4.66 -43.16 11.20
C GLN A 361 -5.02 -42.94 9.72
N LYS A 362 -5.67 -41.81 9.38
CA LYS A 362 -5.95 -41.46 7.98
C LYS A 362 -4.68 -41.12 7.21
N VAL A 363 -3.74 -40.40 7.83
CA VAL A 363 -2.43 -40.13 7.24
C VAL A 363 -1.67 -41.44 7.00
N ASP A 364 -1.67 -42.35 7.98
CA ASP A 364 -1.05 -43.67 7.88
C ASP A 364 -1.66 -44.50 6.74
N ALA A 365 -2.99 -44.54 6.63
CA ALA A 365 -3.68 -45.24 5.54
C ALA A 365 -3.34 -44.65 4.16
N THR A 366 -3.26 -43.32 4.05
CA THR A 366 -2.93 -42.63 2.79
C THR A 366 -1.50 -42.94 2.35
N ILE A 367 -0.53 -42.87 3.29
CA ILE A 367 0.87 -43.20 3.01
C ILE A 367 1.01 -44.68 2.61
N ALA A 368 0.26 -45.58 3.25
CA ALA A 368 0.31 -47.01 2.92
C ALA A 368 -0.24 -47.33 1.52
N GLN A 369 -1.23 -46.57 1.04
CA GLN A 369 -1.85 -46.75 -0.26
C GLN A 369 -1.10 -46.05 -1.41
N HIS A 370 -0.20 -45.11 -1.10
CA HIS A 370 0.52 -44.37 -2.12
C HIS A 370 1.63 -45.21 -2.78
N PRO A 371 1.68 -45.30 -4.11
CA PRO A 371 2.71 -46.07 -4.81
C PRO A 371 4.06 -45.32 -4.83
N CYS A 372 4.98 -45.68 -3.94
CA CYS A 372 6.36 -45.17 -3.95
C CYS A 372 7.20 -45.84 -5.05
N LYS A 373 7.92 -45.03 -5.85
CA LYS A 373 8.83 -45.55 -6.89
C LYS A 373 10.20 -45.90 -6.34
N THR A 374 10.65 -45.18 -5.31
CA THR A 374 11.95 -45.38 -4.68
C THR A 374 11.84 -45.61 -3.17
N PHE A 375 12.88 -46.21 -2.57
CA PHE A 375 13.00 -46.31 -1.11
C PHE A 375 13.09 -44.92 -0.46
N ALA A 376 13.71 -43.95 -1.14
CA ALA A 376 13.82 -42.57 -0.67
C ALA A 376 12.44 -41.92 -0.51
N ASP A 377 11.55 -42.08 -1.51
CA ASP A 377 10.17 -41.57 -1.44
C ASP A 377 9.44 -42.11 -0.21
N LYS A 378 9.56 -43.42 0.03
CA LYS A 378 8.95 -44.08 1.18
C LYS A 378 9.54 -43.57 2.50
N ALA A 379 10.86 -43.40 2.55
CA ALA A 379 11.55 -42.89 3.74
C ALA A 379 11.13 -41.44 4.05
N ASP A 380 10.96 -40.58 3.04
CA ASP A 380 10.48 -39.21 3.21
C ASP A 380 9.06 -39.15 3.76
N LEU A 381 8.13 -39.94 3.23
CA LEU A 381 6.76 -40.02 3.77
C LEU A 381 6.75 -40.48 5.24
N GLN A 382 7.56 -41.48 5.58
CA GLN A 382 7.69 -41.95 6.96
C GLN A 382 8.34 -40.92 7.88
N ALA A 383 9.32 -40.15 7.38
CA ALA A 383 9.92 -39.05 8.13
C ALA A 383 8.89 -37.94 8.42
N ALA A 384 8.06 -37.59 7.43
CA ALA A 384 6.97 -36.62 7.61
C ALA A 384 5.95 -37.11 8.66
N ARG A 385 5.50 -38.37 8.54
CA ARG A 385 4.61 -39.02 9.50
C ARG A 385 5.20 -39.03 10.92
N LYS A 386 6.49 -39.30 11.07
CA LYS A 386 7.18 -39.30 12.37
C LYS A 386 7.11 -37.93 13.05
N VAL A 387 7.33 -36.84 12.31
CA VAL A 387 7.22 -35.46 12.84
C VAL A 387 5.79 -35.19 13.33
N ILE A 388 4.78 -35.58 12.54
CA ILE A 388 3.36 -35.41 12.92
C ILE A 388 3.07 -36.12 14.25
N ALA A 389 3.46 -37.40 14.37
CA ALA A 389 3.14 -38.22 15.53
C ALA A 389 3.96 -37.88 16.78
N ALA A 390 5.25 -37.53 16.62
CA ALA A 390 6.17 -37.38 17.75
C ALA A 390 6.33 -35.94 18.24
N ALA A 391 6.01 -34.93 17.42
CA ALA A 391 6.19 -33.52 17.77
C ALA A 391 4.90 -32.71 17.60
N TRP A 392 4.25 -32.79 16.44
CA TRP A 392 3.14 -31.89 16.11
C TRP A 392 1.86 -32.19 16.90
N ILE A 393 1.38 -33.44 16.88
CA ILE A 393 0.18 -33.87 17.62
C ILE A 393 0.38 -33.68 19.14
N PRO A 394 1.49 -34.15 19.76
CA PRO A 394 1.72 -33.95 21.18
C PRO A 394 1.72 -32.47 21.59
N TRP A 395 2.30 -31.58 20.78
CA TRP A 395 2.21 -30.15 21.05
C TRP A 395 0.76 -29.64 20.97
N LEU A 396 -0.01 -30.03 19.94
CA LEU A 396 -1.44 -29.68 19.84
C LEU A 396 -2.29 -30.24 21.00
N ASP A 397 -1.87 -31.30 21.68
CA ASP A 397 -2.49 -31.79 22.92
C ASP A 397 -2.26 -30.87 24.11
N THR A 398 -1.15 -30.13 24.11
CA THR A 398 -0.88 -29.11 25.13
C THR A 398 -1.54 -27.75 24.85
N VAL A 399 -1.90 -27.48 23.59
CA VAL A 399 -2.60 -26.25 23.18
C VAL A 399 -4.09 -26.37 23.55
N SER A 400 -4.45 -25.80 24.70
CA SER A 400 -5.84 -25.47 25.02
C SER A 400 -6.11 -24.07 24.49
N GLY A 401 -7.18 -23.83 23.73
CA GLY A 401 -7.50 -22.54 23.08
C GLY A 401 -7.81 -21.35 24.02
N THR A 402 -7.07 -21.25 25.12
CA THR A 402 -7.08 -20.19 26.14
C THR A 402 -5.78 -19.38 26.05
N LYS A 403 -5.79 -18.17 26.62
CA LYS A 403 -4.69 -17.18 26.56
C LYS A 403 -3.32 -17.66 27.10
N ALA A 404 -3.23 -18.83 27.73
CA ALA A 404 -2.01 -19.40 28.30
C ALA A 404 -1.52 -20.66 27.55
N SER A 405 -1.64 -20.67 26.23
CA SER A 405 -1.10 -21.77 25.40
C SER A 405 0.43 -21.78 25.43
N PRO A 406 1.08 -22.96 25.55
CA PRO A 406 2.53 -23.05 25.48
C PRO A 406 3.03 -22.64 24.08
N ALA A 407 4.19 -21.98 24.04
CA ALA A 407 4.85 -21.63 22.78
C ALA A 407 5.17 -22.90 21.97
N PRO A 408 5.15 -22.82 20.63
CA PRO A 408 5.60 -23.94 19.80
C PRO A 408 7.07 -24.27 20.09
N PRO A 409 7.46 -25.56 20.02
CA PRO A 409 8.87 -25.94 19.99
C PRO A 409 9.62 -25.17 18.90
N SER A 410 10.86 -24.78 19.16
CA SER A 410 11.62 -23.85 18.30
C SER A 410 11.82 -24.33 16.86
N SER A 411 11.84 -25.64 16.61
CA SER A 411 11.96 -26.22 15.27
C SER A 411 10.61 -26.54 14.60
N LEU A 412 9.50 -26.50 15.35
CA LEU A 412 8.24 -27.08 14.89
C LEU A 412 7.77 -26.43 13.59
N VAL A 413 7.86 -25.10 13.48
CA VAL A 413 7.42 -24.38 12.27
C VAL A 413 8.22 -24.81 11.04
N GLN A 414 9.54 -24.91 11.15
CA GLN A 414 10.39 -25.40 10.06
C GLN A 414 10.07 -26.86 9.73
N ASP A 415 9.88 -27.69 10.76
CA ASP A 415 9.53 -29.11 10.62
C ASP A 415 8.19 -29.29 9.90
N THR A 416 7.17 -28.46 10.19
CA THR A 416 5.87 -28.52 9.48
C THR A 416 5.99 -28.16 8.01
N SER A 417 6.86 -27.22 7.65
CA SER A 417 7.13 -26.87 6.25
C SER A 417 7.78 -28.03 5.49
N LEU A 418 8.71 -28.75 6.14
CA LEU A 418 9.32 -29.95 5.59
C LEU A 418 8.31 -31.11 5.46
N VAL A 419 7.42 -31.28 6.44
CA VAL A 419 6.32 -32.26 6.38
C VAL A 419 5.47 -32.01 5.14
N VAL A 420 5.01 -30.78 4.91
CA VAL A 420 4.19 -30.44 3.75
C VAL A 420 4.93 -30.73 2.44
N ARG A 421 6.20 -30.32 2.34
CA ARG A 421 7.00 -30.55 1.12
C ARG A 421 7.08 -32.04 0.78
N ARG A 422 7.28 -32.90 1.79
CA ARG A 422 7.33 -34.37 1.62
C ARG A 422 5.98 -34.98 1.29
N LEU A 423 4.89 -34.46 1.87
CA LEU A 423 3.53 -34.98 1.63
C LEU A 423 2.89 -34.45 0.35
N SER A 424 3.48 -33.43 -0.32
CA SER A 424 2.96 -32.83 -1.56
C SER A 424 2.89 -33.81 -2.74
N VAL A 425 3.52 -34.99 -2.63
CA VAL A 425 3.43 -36.07 -3.64
C VAL A 425 2.11 -36.85 -3.57
N LEU A 426 1.38 -36.74 -2.46
CA LEU A 426 0.10 -37.41 -2.25
C LEU A 426 -1.03 -36.66 -2.98
N PRO A 427 -2.14 -37.35 -3.34
CA PRO A 427 -3.30 -36.67 -3.92
C PRO A 427 -3.84 -35.58 -2.98
N ILE A 428 -4.08 -34.39 -3.51
CA ILE A 428 -4.44 -33.21 -2.69
C ILE A 428 -5.67 -33.42 -1.80
N ASP A 429 -6.69 -34.14 -2.29
CA ASP A 429 -7.91 -34.47 -1.53
C ASP A 429 -7.64 -35.22 -0.22
N THR A 430 -6.50 -35.92 -0.14
CA THR A 430 -6.09 -36.69 1.04
C THR A 430 -5.34 -35.84 2.08
N LEU A 431 -4.98 -34.60 1.75
CA LEU A 431 -4.16 -33.71 2.59
C LEU A 431 -4.97 -32.85 3.58
N PHE A 432 -6.31 -32.93 3.59
CA PHE A 432 -7.15 -32.25 4.58
C PHE A 432 -6.77 -32.53 6.06
N PRO A 433 -6.25 -33.71 6.47
CA PRO A 433 -5.75 -33.92 7.83
C PRO A 433 -4.63 -32.95 8.21
N ILE A 434 -3.75 -32.61 7.26
CA ILE A 434 -2.63 -31.70 7.51
C ILE A 434 -3.13 -30.25 7.62
N LEU A 435 -4.10 -29.86 6.79
CA LEU A 435 -4.80 -28.58 6.94
C LEU A 435 -5.48 -28.46 8.30
N ASP A 436 -6.04 -29.55 8.83
CA ASP A 436 -6.72 -29.54 10.14
C ASP A 436 -5.71 -29.38 11.30
N LEU A 437 -4.50 -29.95 11.17
CA LEU A 437 -3.39 -29.69 12.11
C LEU A 437 -2.96 -28.22 12.06
N PHE A 438 -2.80 -27.63 10.88
CA PHE A 438 -2.51 -26.20 10.76
C PHE A 438 -3.64 -25.34 11.31
N ARG A 439 -4.91 -25.69 11.05
CA ARG A 439 -6.08 -24.95 11.55
C ARG A 439 -6.03 -24.80 13.07
N LEU A 440 -5.61 -25.84 13.78
CA LEU A 440 -5.42 -25.80 15.23
C LEU A 440 -4.14 -25.05 15.63
N SER A 441 -3.07 -25.20 14.86
CA SER A 441 -1.77 -24.56 15.13
C SER A 441 -1.86 -23.04 15.09
N VAL A 442 -2.61 -22.49 14.12
CA VAL A 442 -2.76 -21.04 13.92
C VAL A 442 -3.65 -20.37 14.98
N LEU A 443 -4.30 -21.13 15.87
CA LEU A 443 -4.95 -20.56 17.06
C LEU A 443 -3.92 -20.04 18.08
N ASN A 444 -2.65 -20.42 17.94
CA ASN A 444 -1.54 -19.92 18.73
C ASN A 444 -0.83 -18.79 17.99
N GLU A 445 -0.95 -17.56 18.49
CA GLU A 445 -0.38 -16.37 17.86
C GLU A 445 1.16 -16.44 17.72
N SER A 446 1.85 -17.13 18.62
CA SER A 446 3.30 -17.35 18.50
C SER A 446 3.64 -18.26 17.32
N PHE A 447 2.79 -19.25 17.01
CA PHE A 447 2.97 -20.10 15.83
C PHE A 447 2.81 -19.29 14.55
N VAL A 448 1.77 -18.45 14.46
CA VAL A 448 1.55 -17.55 13.32
C VAL A 448 2.74 -16.61 13.14
N ARG A 449 3.16 -15.93 14.21
CA ARG A 449 4.32 -15.02 14.17
C ARG A 449 5.59 -15.70 13.69
N THR A 450 5.90 -16.91 14.17
CA THR A 450 7.08 -17.65 13.72
C THR A 450 6.93 -18.16 12.29
N ALA A 451 5.74 -18.59 11.87
CA ALA A 451 5.48 -19.05 10.50
C ALA A 451 5.62 -17.94 9.44
N PHE A 452 5.41 -16.68 9.83
CA PHE A 452 5.44 -15.52 8.94
C PHE A 452 6.44 -14.43 9.36
N ALA A 453 7.49 -14.76 10.12
CA ALA A 453 8.42 -13.76 10.66
C ALA A 453 9.24 -12.98 9.60
N ALA A 454 9.41 -13.55 8.40
CA ALA A 454 10.10 -12.91 7.27
C ALA A 454 9.78 -13.68 5.97
N PRO A 455 8.59 -13.49 5.38
CA PRO A 455 8.30 -14.05 4.07
C PRO A 455 9.17 -13.33 3.03
N LEU A 456 10.33 -13.90 2.73
CA LEU A 456 11.30 -13.37 1.74
C LEU A 456 11.16 -14.06 0.38
N ALA A 457 10.39 -15.16 0.32
CA ALA A 457 10.22 -15.92 -0.89
C ALA A 457 9.17 -15.27 -1.80
N ALA A 458 9.55 -15.00 -3.05
CA ALA A 458 8.63 -14.49 -4.07
C ALA A 458 7.53 -15.52 -4.40
N ASP A 459 7.89 -16.80 -4.47
CA ASP A 459 6.94 -17.91 -4.70
C ASP A 459 6.16 -18.27 -3.42
N ARG A 460 4.83 -18.18 -3.48
CA ARG A 460 3.91 -18.59 -2.40
C ARG A 460 4.07 -20.05 -1.99
N ASN A 461 4.59 -20.92 -2.84
CA ASN A 461 4.85 -22.32 -2.52
C ASN A 461 6.11 -22.54 -1.67
N GLU A 462 6.93 -21.50 -1.52
CA GLU A 462 8.20 -21.53 -0.81
C GLU A 462 8.19 -20.74 0.50
N VAL A 463 7.17 -19.91 0.74
CA VAL A 463 7.05 -19.09 1.96
C VAL A 463 7.02 -19.98 3.22
N ASN A 464 6.06 -20.90 3.34
CA ASN A 464 5.98 -21.87 4.43
C ASN A 464 5.02 -23.04 4.09
N GLY A 465 4.90 -24.02 4.99
CA GLY A 465 3.98 -25.15 4.80
C GLY A 465 2.51 -24.76 4.65
N ILE A 466 2.05 -23.68 5.30
CA ILE A 466 0.65 -23.22 5.22
C ILE A 466 0.35 -22.70 3.82
N THR A 467 1.14 -21.73 3.37
CA THR A 467 1.02 -21.07 2.06
C THR A 467 1.17 -22.06 0.91
N ARG A 468 2.07 -23.04 1.02
CA ARG A 468 2.20 -24.14 0.05
C ARG A 468 0.92 -24.99 -0.05
N LEU A 469 0.35 -25.45 1.06
CA LEU A 469 -0.90 -26.24 1.01
C LEU A 469 -2.06 -25.41 0.49
N LEU A 470 -2.19 -24.17 0.95
CA LEU A 470 -3.25 -23.27 0.50
C LEU A 470 -3.11 -22.97 -1.00
N SER A 471 -1.89 -22.81 -1.53
CA SER A 471 -1.64 -22.64 -2.97
C SER A 471 -2.14 -23.83 -3.79
N LEU A 472 -1.84 -25.06 -3.35
CA LEU A 472 -2.36 -26.28 -3.99
C LEU A 472 -3.89 -26.36 -3.93
N VAL A 473 -4.50 -25.92 -2.83
CA VAL A 473 -5.96 -25.85 -2.71
C VAL A 473 -6.54 -24.77 -3.62
N SER A 474 -5.84 -23.65 -3.80
CA SER A 474 -6.26 -22.55 -4.67
C SER A 474 -6.39 -23.04 -6.11
N GLU A 475 -5.40 -23.82 -6.59
CA GLU A 475 -5.46 -24.42 -7.92
C GLU A 475 -6.65 -25.37 -8.12
N VAL A 476 -7.07 -26.09 -7.06
CA VAL A 476 -8.26 -26.95 -7.11
C VAL A 476 -9.54 -26.12 -7.10
N ALA A 477 -9.62 -25.10 -6.24
CA ALA A 477 -10.79 -24.25 -6.10
C ALA A 477 -11.03 -23.40 -7.35
N TYR A 478 -9.97 -22.84 -7.95
CA TYR A 478 -10.03 -21.99 -9.14
C TYR A 478 -10.61 -22.71 -10.37
N LYS A 479 -10.35 -24.02 -10.53
CA LYS A 479 -10.90 -24.80 -11.64
C LYS A 479 -12.44 -24.87 -11.63
N GLY A 480 -13.08 -24.60 -10.49
CA GLY A 480 -14.54 -24.62 -10.35
C GLY A 480 -15.19 -26.00 -10.48
N GLU A 481 -14.39 -27.06 -10.67
CA GLU A 481 -14.86 -28.44 -10.74
C GLU A 481 -15.19 -28.95 -9.33
N TRP A 482 -16.47 -28.88 -8.95
CA TRP A 482 -16.93 -29.35 -7.64
C TRP A 482 -17.17 -30.86 -7.60
N ASN A 483 -16.60 -31.53 -6.59
CA ASN A 483 -16.92 -32.90 -6.21
C ASN A 483 -17.12 -33.02 -4.70
N ALA A 484 -18.13 -33.78 -4.27
CA ALA A 484 -18.39 -34.08 -2.85
C ALA A 484 -17.16 -34.69 -2.13
N SER A 485 -16.27 -35.40 -2.84
CA SER A 485 -15.02 -35.92 -2.28
C SER A 485 -14.04 -34.83 -1.83
N GLN A 486 -14.10 -33.64 -2.44
CA GLN A 486 -13.24 -32.49 -2.12
C GLN A 486 -13.77 -31.69 -0.92
N ARG A 487 -15.00 -31.95 -0.47
CA ARG A 487 -15.61 -31.23 0.65
C ARG A 487 -14.71 -31.16 1.89
N PRO A 488 -14.07 -32.24 2.37
CA PRO A 488 -13.19 -32.17 3.53
C PRO A 488 -11.99 -31.24 3.32
N LEU A 489 -11.43 -31.23 2.11
CA LEU A 489 -10.32 -30.36 1.73
C LEU A 489 -10.74 -28.89 1.78
N LEU A 490 -11.73 -28.50 0.98
CA LEU A 490 -12.15 -27.10 0.85
C LEU A 490 -12.71 -26.54 2.16
N LEU A 491 -13.50 -27.33 2.89
CA LEU A 491 -14.06 -26.91 4.18
C LEU A 491 -12.96 -26.67 5.22
N THR A 492 -11.95 -27.55 5.27
CA THR A 492 -10.87 -27.41 6.25
C THR A 492 -9.96 -26.23 5.89
N SER A 493 -9.71 -25.99 4.60
CA SER A 493 -9.00 -24.79 4.12
C SER A 493 -9.74 -23.50 4.45
N ALA A 494 -11.05 -23.43 4.22
CA ALA A 494 -11.87 -22.27 4.59
C ALA A 494 -11.81 -21.97 6.11
N ARG A 495 -11.83 -23.02 6.94
CA ARG A 495 -11.69 -22.90 8.39
C ARG A 495 -10.28 -22.49 8.83
N LEU A 496 -9.24 -22.99 8.16
CA LEU A 496 -7.86 -22.56 8.38
C LEU A 496 -7.70 -21.07 8.04
N LEU A 497 -8.18 -20.63 6.88
CA LEU A 497 -8.19 -19.22 6.49
C LEU A 497 -8.99 -18.35 7.48
N SER A 498 -10.12 -18.85 7.99
CA SER A 498 -10.87 -18.16 9.04
C SER A 498 -10.06 -17.96 10.32
N ASN A 499 -9.30 -18.97 10.76
CA ASN A 499 -8.45 -18.83 11.94
C ASN A 499 -7.24 -17.92 11.67
N LEU A 500 -6.65 -17.98 10.48
CA LEU A 500 -5.57 -17.07 10.07
C LEU A 500 -6.05 -15.61 10.04
N SER A 501 -7.19 -15.33 9.40
CA SER A 501 -7.80 -14.00 9.36
C SER A 501 -8.27 -13.46 10.72
N ALA A 502 -8.32 -14.29 11.76
CA ALA A 502 -8.56 -13.85 13.13
C ALA A 502 -7.28 -13.40 13.87
N SER A 503 -6.10 -13.67 13.30
CA SER A 503 -4.79 -13.30 13.85
C SER A 503 -4.38 -11.93 13.32
N THR A 504 -4.13 -10.98 14.23
CA THR A 504 -3.61 -9.65 13.86
C THR A 504 -2.26 -9.76 13.16
N THR A 505 -1.39 -10.68 13.60
CA THR A 505 -0.08 -10.89 12.97
C THR A 505 -0.22 -11.36 11.53
N PHE A 506 -1.19 -12.23 11.22
CA PHE A 506 -1.41 -12.66 9.84
C PHE A 506 -1.97 -11.53 8.98
N VAL A 507 -2.83 -10.68 9.54
CA VAL A 507 -3.36 -9.50 8.83
C VAL A 507 -2.21 -8.53 8.47
N GLU A 508 -1.30 -8.23 9.40
CA GLU A 508 -0.10 -7.43 9.11
C GLU A 508 0.78 -8.03 7.98
N VAL A 509 0.79 -9.36 7.85
CA VAL A 509 1.54 -10.07 6.80
C VAL A 509 0.87 -9.92 5.44
N ILE A 510 -0.46 -10.08 5.32
CA ILE A 510 -1.15 -9.88 4.02
C ILE A 510 -1.05 -8.41 3.56
N GLU A 511 -0.91 -7.48 4.48
CA GLU A 511 -0.75 -6.06 4.15
C GLU A 511 0.64 -5.73 3.59
N SER A 512 1.67 -6.44 4.06
CA SER A 512 3.06 -6.19 3.68
C SER A 512 3.59 -7.14 2.60
N HIS A 513 2.89 -8.24 2.30
CA HIS A 513 3.37 -9.27 1.40
C HIS A 513 2.36 -9.66 0.31
N GLU A 514 2.62 -9.18 -0.91
CA GLU A 514 1.74 -9.30 -2.08
C GLU A 514 1.33 -10.74 -2.41
N THR A 515 2.26 -11.71 -2.40
CA THR A 515 1.93 -13.10 -2.77
C THR A 515 0.98 -13.77 -1.78
N ILE A 516 1.09 -13.44 -0.48
CA ILE A 516 0.23 -14.01 0.57
C ILE A 516 -1.15 -13.32 0.51
N ARG A 517 -1.15 -12.01 0.24
CA ARG A 517 -2.36 -11.23 -0.05
C ARG A 517 -3.15 -11.82 -1.20
N SER A 518 -2.54 -12.00 -2.37
CA SER A 518 -3.18 -12.57 -3.56
C SER A 518 -3.77 -13.94 -3.28
N LEU A 519 -2.97 -14.84 -2.68
CA LEU A 519 -3.43 -16.19 -2.33
C LEU A 519 -4.65 -16.17 -1.38
N THR A 520 -4.64 -15.27 -0.39
CA THR A 520 -5.75 -15.14 0.57
C THR A 520 -7.02 -14.65 -0.11
N LEU A 521 -6.90 -13.66 -1.00
CA LEU A 521 -8.02 -13.13 -1.78
C LEU A 521 -8.58 -14.19 -2.73
N GLU A 522 -7.73 -14.81 -3.57
CA GLU A 522 -8.10 -15.86 -4.52
C GLU A 522 -8.86 -17.01 -3.85
N LEU A 523 -8.35 -17.50 -2.73
CA LEU A 523 -9.01 -18.60 -2.01
C LEU A 523 -10.31 -18.15 -1.35
N THR A 524 -10.33 -16.98 -0.71
CA THR A 524 -11.52 -16.52 -0.01
C THR A 524 -12.67 -16.32 -0.99
N THR A 525 -12.41 -15.67 -2.13
CA THR A 525 -13.41 -15.46 -3.19
C THR A 525 -13.85 -16.78 -3.83
N SER A 526 -12.93 -17.67 -4.16
CA SER A 526 -13.26 -18.99 -4.73
C SER A 526 -14.11 -19.84 -3.78
N LEU A 527 -13.79 -19.84 -2.48
CA LEU A 527 -14.51 -20.63 -1.47
C LEU A 527 -15.88 -20.02 -1.10
N LEU A 528 -16.04 -18.70 -1.20
CA LEU A 528 -17.34 -18.03 -1.07
C LEU A 528 -18.34 -18.47 -2.15
N LEU A 529 -17.83 -18.78 -3.35
CA LEU A 529 -18.62 -19.19 -4.52
C LEU A 529 -18.74 -20.72 -4.67
N CYS A 530 -18.24 -21.50 -3.71
CA CYS A 530 -18.31 -22.96 -3.72
C CYS A 530 -19.77 -23.46 -3.64
N PRO A 531 -20.18 -24.52 -4.36
CA PRO A 531 -21.54 -25.05 -4.26
C PRO A 531 -21.95 -25.59 -2.87
N ASP A 532 -21.00 -26.02 -2.03
CA ASP A 532 -21.30 -26.57 -0.70
C ASP A 532 -21.54 -25.49 0.35
N ALA A 533 -22.74 -25.50 0.96
CA ALA A 533 -23.14 -24.55 2.00
C ALA A 533 -22.19 -24.51 3.20
N GLY A 534 -21.59 -25.65 3.57
CA GLY A 534 -20.64 -25.71 4.68
C GLY A 534 -19.34 -24.97 4.36
N VAL A 535 -18.83 -25.15 3.14
CA VAL A 535 -17.65 -24.43 2.64
C VAL A 535 -17.94 -22.94 2.56
N ARG A 536 -19.07 -22.53 1.95
CA ARG A 536 -19.48 -21.11 1.88
C ARG A 536 -19.63 -20.49 3.26
N SER A 537 -20.23 -21.21 4.22
CA SER A 537 -20.38 -20.73 5.59
C SER A 537 -19.03 -20.44 6.27
N ALA A 538 -18.03 -21.31 6.05
CA ALA A 538 -16.68 -21.10 6.56
C ALA A 538 -15.94 -19.97 5.81
N ALA A 539 -16.09 -19.87 4.49
CA ALA A 539 -15.52 -18.77 3.71
C ALA A 539 -16.11 -17.41 4.12
N ALA A 540 -17.42 -17.34 4.39
CA ALA A 540 -18.06 -16.15 4.95
C ALA A 540 -17.48 -15.75 6.31
N THR A 541 -17.01 -16.71 7.12
CA THR A 541 -16.28 -16.41 8.36
C THR A 541 -14.95 -15.73 8.10
N CYS A 542 -14.17 -16.23 7.14
CA CYS A 542 -12.92 -15.61 6.75
C CYS A 542 -13.15 -14.19 6.20
N ALA A 543 -14.08 -14.02 5.27
CA ALA A 543 -14.41 -12.71 4.70
C ALA A 543 -14.88 -11.71 5.77
N PHE A 544 -15.71 -12.15 6.73
CA PHE A 544 -16.12 -11.32 7.86
C PHE A 544 -14.94 -10.89 8.72
N ASN A 545 -14.04 -11.80 9.08
CA ASN A 545 -12.86 -11.47 9.88
C ASN A 545 -11.95 -10.47 9.14
N LEU A 546 -11.69 -10.68 7.85
CA LEU A 546 -10.91 -9.75 7.01
C LEU A 546 -11.57 -8.36 6.95
N ALA A 547 -12.88 -8.30 6.70
CA ALA A 547 -13.63 -7.05 6.67
C ALA A 547 -13.66 -6.34 8.03
N LEU A 548 -13.73 -7.10 9.13
CA LEU A 548 -13.67 -6.57 10.50
C LEU A 548 -12.34 -5.87 10.77
N HIS A 549 -11.22 -6.50 10.40
CA HIS A 549 -9.90 -5.90 10.54
C HIS A 549 -9.76 -4.61 9.73
N GLN A 550 -10.16 -4.64 8.45
CA GLN A 550 -10.13 -3.43 7.63
C GLN A 550 -11.00 -2.32 8.18
N HIS A 551 -12.25 -2.63 8.54
CA HIS A 551 -13.22 -1.64 9.01
C HIS A 551 -12.78 -0.98 10.31
N ALA A 552 -12.15 -1.73 11.22
CA ALA A 552 -11.62 -1.19 12.48
C ALA A 552 -10.61 -0.06 12.24
N GLU A 553 -9.92 -0.03 11.10
CA GLU A 553 -8.95 1.01 10.79
C GLU A 553 -9.58 2.17 9.97
N ARG A 554 -10.70 1.95 9.26
CA ARG A 554 -11.27 2.91 8.29
C ARG A 554 -11.67 4.28 8.83
N SER A 555 -12.08 4.39 10.09
CA SER A 555 -12.46 5.69 10.68
C SER A 555 -11.33 6.72 10.65
N ASP A 556 -10.08 6.25 10.68
CA ASP A 556 -8.89 7.09 10.65
C ASP A 556 -8.49 7.46 9.20
N TRP A 557 -8.91 6.65 8.21
CA TRP A 557 -8.44 6.71 6.81
C TRP A 557 -9.30 7.49 5.83
N VAL A 558 -10.61 7.57 6.11
CA VAL A 558 -11.64 8.18 5.23
C VAL A 558 -11.31 9.58 4.71
N ASN A 559 -10.45 10.31 5.41
CA ASN A 559 -10.13 11.70 5.14
C ASN A 559 -8.66 11.88 4.71
N ARG A 560 -8.10 10.88 4.02
CA ARG A 560 -6.68 10.85 3.63
C ARG A 560 -6.38 11.82 2.50
N ASP A 561 -5.19 12.40 2.55
CA ASP A 561 -4.56 13.10 1.43
C ASP A 561 -4.05 12.10 0.38
N PRO A 562 -4.51 12.16 -0.89
CA PRO A 562 -4.03 11.29 -1.97
C PRO A 562 -2.51 11.31 -2.16
N ALA A 563 -1.84 12.41 -1.78
CA ALA A 563 -0.41 12.58 -1.86
C ALA A 563 0.35 12.15 -0.59
N ALA A 564 -0.33 11.61 0.44
CA ALA A 564 0.33 10.94 1.55
C ALA A 564 0.91 9.60 1.09
N ALA A 565 2.14 9.27 1.51
CA ALA A 565 2.85 8.07 1.07
C ALA A 565 1.97 6.80 1.14
N PRO A 566 1.95 5.95 0.09
CA PRO A 566 1.19 4.71 0.07
C PRO A 566 1.83 3.67 0.99
N MET A 567 1.68 3.83 2.29
CA MET A 567 1.97 2.82 3.32
C MET A 567 1.04 2.97 4.54
N LEU A 568 -0.03 3.75 4.39
CA LEU A 568 -0.90 4.11 5.50
C LEU A 568 -2.39 3.80 5.19
N GLY A 569 -3.00 4.11 4.04
CA GLY A 569 -4.43 3.72 3.76
C GLY A 569 -4.68 2.22 3.53
N SER A 570 -5.84 1.80 2.96
CA SER A 570 -6.20 0.36 2.77
C SER A 570 -5.01 -0.41 2.21
N ARG A 571 -4.33 -1.13 3.10
CA ARG A 571 -3.02 -1.75 2.83
C ARG A 571 -3.15 -2.90 1.82
N LEU A 572 -4.38 -3.29 1.53
CA LEU A 572 -4.72 -4.41 0.66
C LEU A 572 -5.01 -3.97 -0.79
N GLY A 573 -5.27 -2.67 -1.02
CA GLY A 573 -5.36 -2.09 -2.35
C GLY A 573 -6.74 -2.18 -3.02
N GLU A 574 -6.86 -1.53 -4.19
CA GLU A 574 -8.12 -1.39 -4.93
C GLU A 574 -8.67 -2.72 -5.44
N THR A 575 -7.80 -3.54 -6.03
CA THR A 575 -8.12 -4.88 -6.55
C THR A 575 -8.72 -5.75 -5.46
N TRP A 576 -8.14 -5.72 -4.26
CA TRP A 576 -8.67 -6.45 -3.11
C TRP A 576 -10.09 -6.01 -2.76
N GLU A 577 -10.33 -4.70 -2.66
CA GLU A 577 -11.65 -4.21 -2.27
C GLU A 577 -12.72 -4.52 -3.32
N SER A 578 -12.38 -4.39 -4.59
CA SER A 578 -13.30 -4.67 -5.71
C SER A 578 -13.62 -6.17 -5.84
N GLU A 579 -12.62 -7.03 -5.82
CA GLU A 579 -12.81 -8.49 -5.96
C GLU A 579 -13.56 -9.08 -4.76
N LEU A 580 -13.21 -8.69 -3.53
CA LEU A 580 -13.91 -9.21 -2.36
C LEU A 580 -15.35 -8.70 -2.29
N ALA A 581 -15.62 -7.44 -2.67
CA ALA A 581 -16.97 -6.89 -2.69
C ALA A 581 -17.87 -7.61 -3.70
N SER A 582 -17.39 -7.83 -4.93
CA SER A 582 -18.14 -8.54 -5.97
C SER A 582 -18.38 -10.01 -5.60
N ALA A 583 -17.39 -10.71 -5.05
CA ALA A 583 -17.54 -12.09 -4.58
C ALA A 583 -18.54 -12.20 -3.41
N LEU A 584 -18.52 -11.26 -2.47
CA LEU A 584 -19.49 -11.20 -1.36
C LEU A 584 -20.91 -10.93 -1.87
N LEU A 585 -21.10 -10.00 -2.81
CA LEU A 585 -22.40 -9.73 -3.42
C LEU A 585 -22.96 -10.99 -4.11
N GLN A 586 -22.13 -11.66 -4.91
CA GLN A 586 -22.54 -12.90 -5.58
C GLN A 586 -22.85 -14.02 -4.58
N ALA A 587 -22.09 -14.14 -3.49
CA ALA A 587 -22.36 -15.10 -2.42
C ALA A 587 -23.68 -14.80 -1.70
N ILE A 588 -24.02 -13.53 -1.46
CA ILE A 588 -25.31 -13.09 -0.90
C ILE A 588 -26.44 -13.50 -1.84
N ALA A 589 -26.28 -13.27 -3.14
CA ALA A 589 -27.25 -13.68 -4.16
C ALA A 589 -27.54 -15.19 -4.06
N ASN A 590 -26.48 -15.99 -3.99
CA ASN A 590 -26.54 -17.46 -4.02
C ASN A 590 -27.01 -18.10 -2.70
N GLU A 591 -26.96 -17.40 -1.56
CA GLU A 591 -27.24 -18.01 -0.25
C GLU A 591 -28.74 -18.20 0.01
N SER A 592 -29.24 -19.43 -0.05
CA SER A 592 -30.65 -19.77 0.22
C SER A 592 -30.83 -20.92 1.21
N GLU A 593 -29.78 -21.31 1.93
CA GLU A 593 -29.75 -22.52 2.76
C GLU A 593 -29.57 -22.18 4.25
N SER A 594 -28.81 -21.14 4.58
CA SER A 594 -28.39 -20.81 5.95
C SER A 594 -28.56 -19.33 6.27
N GLU A 595 -29.49 -19.03 7.18
CA GLU A 595 -29.72 -17.65 7.67
C GLU A 595 -28.49 -17.09 8.40
N GLU A 596 -27.72 -17.93 9.11
CA GLU A 596 -26.46 -17.53 9.76
C GLU A 596 -25.38 -17.18 8.74
N THR A 597 -25.32 -17.92 7.63
CA THR A 597 -24.37 -17.62 6.55
C THR A 597 -24.77 -16.33 5.87
N LEU A 598 -26.06 -16.13 5.55
CA LEU A 598 -26.54 -14.89 4.95
C LEU A 598 -26.24 -13.68 5.83
N HIS A 599 -26.56 -13.75 7.13
CA HIS A 599 -26.23 -12.68 8.07
C HIS A 599 -24.73 -12.35 8.03
N ARG A 600 -23.87 -13.37 8.05
CA ARG A 600 -22.42 -13.17 8.05
C ARG A 600 -21.90 -12.55 6.75
N LEU A 601 -22.46 -12.94 5.61
CA LEU A 601 -22.13 -12.34 4.31
C LEU A 601 -22.56 -10.87 4.25
N LEU A 602 -23.77 -10.56 4.72
CA LEU A 602 -24.27 -9.18 4.79
C LEU A 602 -23.41 -8.31 5.71
N ALA A 603 -23.05 -8.84 6.88
CA ALA A 603 -22.16 -8.17 7.82
C ALA A 603 -20.77 -7.93 7.20
N ALA A 604 -20.19 -8.95 6.54
CA ALA A 604 -18.91 -8.85 5.86
C ALA A 604 -18.95 -7.77 4.76
N LEU A 605 -19.95 -7.78 3.89
CA LEU A 605 -20.05 -6.78 2.82
C LEU A 605 -20.29 -5.37 3.38
N THR A 606 -21.13 -5.24 4.41
CA THR A 606 -21.38 -3.96 5.10
C THR A 606 -20.08 -3.38 5.65
N LEU A 607 -19.31 -4.16 6.41
CA LEU A 607 -18.01 -3.73 6.95
C LEU A 607 -17.01 -3.43 5.82
N HIS A 608 -17.03 -4.25 4.76
CA HIS A 608 -16.10 -4.17 3.63
C HIS A 608 -16.35 -3.00 2.69
N ILE A 609 -17.54 -2.42 2.61
CA ILE A 609 -17.79 -1.23 1.75
C ILE A 609 -17.98 0.05 2.56
N HIS A 610 -18.45 -0.05 3.80
CA HIS A 610 -18.62 1.12 4.65
C HIS A 610 -17.28 1.84 4.83
N LEU A 611 -17.24 3.13 4.48
CA LEU A 611 -16.02 3.96 4.51
C LEU A 611 -14.85 3.46 3.65
N SER A 612 -15.11 2.70 2.57
CA SER A 612 -14.07 2.31 1.60
C SER A 612 -13.42 3.51 0.93
N GLN A 613 -12.07 3.56 0.90
CA GLN A 613 -11.36 4.66 0.23
C GLN A 613 -11.52 4.65 -1.30
N PHE A 614 -11.86 3.49 -1.87
CA PHE A 614 -12.04 3.29 -3.30
C PHE A 614 -13.53 3.33 -3.70
N TRP A 615 -14.40 3.80 -2.80
CA TRP A 615 -15.84 3.85 -3.04
C TRP A 615 -16.19 4.60 -4.32
N SER A 616 -15.74 5.85 -4.44
CA SER A 616 -16.09 6.69 -5.59
C SER A 616 -15.36 6.30 -6.88
N GLU A 617 -14.16 5.74 -6.77
CA GLU A 617 -13.28 5.47 -7.93
C GLU A 617 -13.57 4.11 -8.58
N SER A 618 -13.85 3.07 -7.80
CA SER A 618 -13.99 1.71 -8.34
C SER A 618 -15.08 0.86 -7.67
N VAL A 619 -15.12 0.75 -6.34
CA VAL A 619 -16.02 -0.17 -5.64
C VAL A 619 -17.49 0.18 -5.85
N GLY A 620 -17.85 1.46 -5.71
CA GLY A 620 -19.21 1.96 -5.92
C GLY A 620 -19.69 1.78 -7.36
N PRO A 621 -18.96 2.30 -8.37
CA PRO A 621 -19.31 2.09 -9.78
C PRO A 621 -19.41 0.62 -10.18
N MET A 622 -18.50 -0.23 -9.69
CA MET A 622 -18.54 -1.67 -9.95
C MET A 622 -19.82 -2.31 -9.36
N LEU A 623 -20.17 -2.01 -8.11
CA LEU A 623 -21.39 -2.55 -7.50
C LEU A 623 -22.66 -2.05 -8.19
N GLN A 624 -22.65 -0.82 -8.72
CA GLN A 624 -23.74 -0.31 -9.55
C GLN A 624 -23.88 -1.10 -10.86
N VAL A 625 -22.77 -1.41 -11.54
CA VAL A 625 -22.77 -2.24 -12.77
C VAL A 625 -23.26 -3.66 -12.50
N LEU A 626 -23.03 -4.19 -11.29
CA LEU A 626 -23.50 -5.50 -10.87
C LEU A 626 -24.97 -5.51 -10.36
N ASP A 627 -25.71 -4.43 -10.57
CA ASP A 627 -27.09 -4.25 -10.09
C ASP A 627 -27.26 -4.59 -8.60
N ALA A 628 -26.26 -4.24 -7.79
CA ALA A 628 -26.19 -4.64 -6.38
C ALA A 628 -27.40 -4.18 -5.58
N GLN A 629 -27.93 -2.99 -5.87
CA GLN A 629 -29.15 -2.48 -5.23
C GLN A 629 -30.34 -3.41 -5.47
N ASP A 630 -30.68 -3.68 -6.73
CA ASP A 630 -31.82 -4.52 -7.10
C ASP A 630 -31.68 -5.94 -6.56
N LEU A 631 -30.46 -6.47 -6.56
CA LEU A 631 -30.14 -7.78 -6.00
C LEU A 631 -30.42 -7.85 -4.49
N LEU A 632 -30.01 -6.83 -3.74
CA LEU A 632 -30.22 -6.75 -2.29
C LEU A 632 -31.71 -6.57 -1.95
N GLU A 633 -32.43 -5.73 -2.69
CA GLU A 633 -33.88 -5.54 -2.55
C GLU A 633 -34.63 -6.85 -2.85
N ALA A 634 -34.29 -7.53 -3.95
CA ALA A 634 -34.86 -8.84 -4.28
C ALA A 634 -34.55 -9.90 -3.21
N LYS A 635 -33.35 -9.86 -2.61
CA LYS A 635 -32.98 -10.76 -1.52
C LYS A 635 -33.80 -10.50 -0.27
N ARG A 636 -34.02 -9.24 0.07
CA ARG A 636 -34.84 -8.79 1.22
C ARG A 636 -36.29 -9.26 1.10
N ASP A 637 -36.85 -9.18 -0.10
CA ASP A 637 -38.24 -9.59 -0.37
C ASP A 637 -38.39 -11.09 -0.63
N SER A 638 -37.29 -11.85 -0.63
CA SER A 638 -37.31 -13.28 -0.89
C SER A 638 -38.09 -14.07 0.18
N GLY A 639 -38.74 -15.15 -0.25
CA GLY A 639 -39.41 -16.10 0.64
C GLY A 639 -38.48 -16.61 1.76
N PHE A 640 -37.19 -16.78 1.44
CA PHE A 640 -36.15 -17.19 2.38
C PHE A 640 -36.04 -16.25 3.58
N VAL A 641 -35.80 -14.95 3.35
CA VAL A 641 -35.70 -13.94 4.42
C VAL A 641 -37.03 -13.79 5.16
N SER A 642 -38.15 -13.80 4.44
CA SER A 642 -39.47 -13.62 5.04
C SER A 642 -39.87 -14.74 6.01
N SER A 643 -39.32 -15.94 5.83
CA SER A 643 -39.58 -17.14 6.63
C SER A 643 -38.58 -17.38 7.76
N SER A 644 -37.48 -16.62 7.78
CA SER A 644 -36.40 -16.75 8.77
C SER A 644 -36.83 -16.34 10.17
N ALA A 645 -36.31 -17.04 11.18
CA ALA A 645 -36.48 -16.64 12.59
C ALA A 645 -35.78 -15.30 12.89
N LYS A 646 -34.77 -14.94 12.09
CA LYS A 646 -34.00 -13.69 12.16
C LYS A 646 -34.46 -12.63 11.16
N LYS A 647 -35.68 -12.74 10.62
CA LYS A 647 -36.21 -11.83 9.58
C LYS A 647 -35.95 -10.34 9.85
N GLN A 648 -36.20 -9.86 11.07
CA GLN A 648 -36.05 -8.44 11.39
C GLN A 648 -34.59 -7.96 11.28
N ASP A 649 -33.65 -8.79 11.73
CA ASP A 649 -32.22 -8.49 11.73
C ASP A 649 -31.66 -8.56 10.30
N LEU A 650 -32.00 -9.62 9.55
CA LEU A 650 -31.63 -9.76 8.14
C LEU A 650 -32.20 -8.64 7.26
N ALA A 651 -33.48 -8.30 7.44
CA ALA A 651 -34.10 -7.20 6.70
C ALA A 651 -33.46 -5.86 7.07
N GLY A 652 -33.14 -5.63 8.35
CA GLY A 652 -32.43 -4.42 8.78
C GLY A 652 -31.04 -4.29 8.17
N LEU A 653 -30.27 -5.37 8.12
CA LEU A 653 -28.96 -5.42 7.47
C LEU A 653 -29.06 -5.17 5.96
N LEU A 654 -30.03 -5.80 5.29
CA LEU A 654 -30.27 -5.61 3.86
C LEU A 654 -30.69 -4.17 3.54
N ASP A 655 -31.57 -3.57 4.34
CA ASP A 655 -32.00 -2.19 4.15
C ASP A 655 -30.82 -1.22 4.33
N ASP A 656 -30.00 -1.44 5.35
CA ASP A 656 -28.82 -0.63 5.64
C ASP A 656 -27.75 -0.77 4.55
N LEU A 657 -27.52 -1.99 4.08
CA LEU A 657 -26.57 -2.28 3.00
C LEU A 657 -27.04 -1.72 1.65
N THR A 658 -28.34 -1.80 1.37
CA THR A 658 -28.94 -1.16 0.18
C THR A 658 -28.69 0.34 0.20
N ARG A 659 -28.88 1.01 1.36
CA ARG A 659 -28.56 2.44 1.51
C ARG A 659 -27.08 2.76 1.32
N LEU A 660 -26.17 1.87 1.74
CA LEU A 660 -24.75 2.03 1.48
C LEU A 660 -24.47 1.98 -0.02
N VAL A 661 -25.02 0.96 -0.70
CA VAL A 661 -24.80 0.75 -2.13
C VAL A 661 -25.38 1.88 -2.98
N SER A 662 -26.54 2.41 -2.60
CA SER A 662 -27.19 3.54 -3.29
C SER A 662 -26.57 4.90 -2.98
N CYS A 663 -25.44 4.96 -2.27
CA CYS A 663 -24.77 6.22 -1.96
C CYS A 663 -24.07 6.76 -3.23
N ASN A 664 -24.70 7.76 -3.88
CA ASN A 664 -24.22 8.34 -5.15
C ASN A 664 -22.73 8.69 -5.12
N THR A 665 -22.04 8.36 -6.22
CA THR A 665 -20.64 8.73 -6.49
C THR A 665 -20.50 10.11 -7.17
N ASP A 666 -21.61 10.85 -7.33
CA ASP A 666 -21.70 12.12 -8.07
C ASP A 666 -20.85 13.27 -7.51
#